data_AF-A0A8D3CZL1-F1
#
_entry.id   AF-A0A8D3CZL1-F1
#
_cell.length_a   1.000
_cell.length_b   1.000
_cell.length_c   1.000
_cell.angle_alpha   90.00
_cell.angle_beta   90.00
_cell.angle_gamma   90.00
#
_symmetry.space_group_name_H-M   'P 1'
#
loop_
_entity.id
_entity.type
_entity.pdbx_description
1 polymer ?
#
loop_
_entity_poly.entity_id
_entity_poly.type
_entity_poly.pdbx_seq_one_letter_code
_entity_poly.pdbx_strand_id
1 'polypeptide(L)'
;MMKFRFRRQGTDPQREKIKQELFAFNKTVEHGFPHQPSALAYDPKLQLMAIGTKSGAIKVYGAPGVEFTGLHRDCTAVTQIHFMPGQIMAVRLMCDVNVWLWGVKKEGVVSLQEVGNYSLPGRPGIESCSATRVTVLLLLRSSDLLCIGTEGGGVYFLQLPHLSLKDSQTLLQDQITQSLPDDYRCGKSLGPVESLQEHPRQPGKILIGYSRGLVVLWDLGTCHVEQLFLGKQQLESLVWERSGNLFVSSHNDGGYSVWPVTCGNTYNHQPVSSTIPYGPFPCKAISKILWRTTQTSPVLLYSGGMPRASYGDRHCLTIQQDKDHVTLDFTSRVIDFFTVHSTEQEREFDDPSALVVLLEEELVVIDLQTAGWPSLPTPYLAPLHSSAITCSCHISSVPPKLWERLVNAGKVCCCPVQYFWPICGGKNMAPPPKQQELLLTGHEDGTVRFWDASGVALTPIYKLGTANVFHTDCDPSDDPQDPGNDPDMQQEEEWPPFKKVGCFDPYSDDPRLGIQKISLCKYSNKLVVAGTAGQVIVLGLSDERSDHSVDVSVVDLLQDREGFTWKGHDRLEPRLRPAPFPPGFQPLVLVQCMPPASVTAVALHAEWNLIAFGTSHGFGLFDYHRRNAVLARCTLHPNDSLAMEGPLSRVKSLKKSLRQSFRRIRKSRVSGKKRTITTPTSKVQEANAALAEQEEVAPVQRRIEPRSADDSLSGVVRCLCFADTFLRDGTHHGPTLWAGTNSGSVYAYALEVPGVGSGRVCERGGASESSVCVEAVLGKEIQLMHRAPVVSISVLDGRGKPLPDPYEASQDLAIAPDMTNAHSVLIASEEQLKVFSLPKVSAKTKFKLTAHEGCRVRKVALVVFSSTAQEDYSEHTLVCLTNMGDMHLFNIPGLRPQVRYDCIRKEDISGIASCVFTKNGPGFYLISPSEYERFSLSAKVVTEPLFSVQLDRPLDDGMTTQPQANGTHKNQMSQAEGRNSLSFTLTGQTEASPSSLSSPTLDTPLDSPLSCADLTLDSTGELTVEDVRDFLTTVDEAENNLKNIKEEEGRSTGILIN
;
A
#
# COMPACT_ATOMS: atom_id res chain seq x y z
N MET A 1 -39.79 11.72 40.79
CA MET A 1 -38.40 12.01 40.33
C MET A 1 -37.46 10.95 40.93
N MET A 2 -37.23 9.83 40.24
CA MET A 2 -36.31 8.78 40.74
C MET A 2 -34.91 9.01 40.17
N LYS A 3 -33.93 9.24 41.04
CA LYS A 3 -32.51 9.35 40.66
C LYS A 3 -31.98 7.96 40.29
N PHE A 4 -31.74 7.72 38.99
CA PHE A 4 -30.94 6.57 38.57
C PHE A 4 -29.49 6.77 39.05
N ARG A 5 -29.13 6.16 40.17
CA ARG A 5 -27.73 6.00 40.58
C ARG A 5 -27.04 5.13 39.53
N PHE A 6 -26.07 5.69 38.80
CA PHE A 6 -25.09 4.90 38.08
C PHE A 6 -24.27 4.11 39.12
N ARG A 7 -24.64 2.85 39.37
CA ARG A 7 -23.70 1.89 39.94
C ARG A 7 -22.53 1.82 38.96
N ARG A 8 -21.33 2.19 39.39
CA ARG A 8 -20.10 1.65 38.78
C ARG A 8 -20.26 0.13 38.87
N GLN A 9 -20.45 -0.54 37.73
CA GLN A 9 -20.43 -2.00 37.71
C GLN A 9 -19.01 -2.41 38.08
N GLY A 10 -18.86 -3.24 39.12
CA GLY A 10 -17.58 -3.89 39.36
C GLY A 10 -17.21 -4.69 38.11
N THR A 11 -15.93 -4.67 37.76
CA THR A 11 -15.38 -5.50 36.69
C THR A 11 -15.64 -6.96 37.05
N ASP A 12 -16.55 -7.58 36.32
CA ASP A 12 -16.80 -9.01 36.42
C ASP A 12 -15.56 -9.73 35.87
N PRO A 13 -14.75 -10.42 36.72
CA PRO A 13 -13.50 -11.02 36.29
C PRO A 13 -13.74 -12.14 35.27
N GLN A 14 -14.92 -12.77 35.28
CA GLN A 14 -15.29 -13.79 34.30
C GLN A 14 -15.55 -13.16 32.92
N ARG A 15 -16.14 -11.96 32.87
CA ARG A 15 -16.32 -11.21 31.62
C ARG A 15 -15.01 -10.68 31.06
N GLU A 16 -14.09 -10.18 31.89
CA GLU A 16 -12.77 -9.74 31.40
C GLU A 16 -11.95 -10.90 30.84
N LYS A 17 -12.03 -12.10 31.44
CA LYS A 17 -11.44 -13.31 30.85
C LYS A 17 -12.03 -13.61 29.46
N ILE A 18 -13.36 -13.61 29.32
CA ILE A 18 -14.02 -13.85 28.02
C ILE A 18 -13.60 -12.79 26.98
N LYS A 19 -13.37 -11.53 27.36
CA LYS A 19 -12.83 -10.53 26.43
C LYS A 19 -11.44 -10.91 25.90
N GLN A 20 -10.54 -11.40 26.75
CA GLN A 20 -9.21 -11.86 26.34
C GLN A 20 -9.28 -13.10 25.43
N GLU A 21 -10.28 -13.97 25.63
CA GLU A 21 -10.53 -15.14 24.77
C GLU A 21 -11.11 -14.76 23.39
N LEU A 22 -11.74 -13.58 23.25
CA LEU A 22 -12.39 -13.12 22.01
C LEU A 22 -11.55 -12.09 21.22
N PHE A 23 -10.95 -11.13 21.93
CA PHE A 23 -10.38 -9.91 21.35
C PHE A 23 -8.88 -9.79 21.62
N ALA A 24 -8.10 -9.63 20.56
CA ALA A 24 -6.69 -9.26 20.60
C ALA A 24 -6.41 -8.34 19.41
N PHE A 25 -5.61 -7.29 19.59
CA PHE A 25 -5.23 -6.41 18.50
C PHE A 25 -3.79 -6.67 18.07
N ASN A 26 -3.63 -7.04 16.80
CA ASN A 26 -2.34 -7.31 16.19
C ASN A 26 -2.32 -6.72 14.78
N LYS A 27 -1.29 -5.95 14.44
CA LYS A 27 -0.87 -5.71 13.06
C LYS A 27 -0.10 -6.94 12.60
N THR A 28 -0.38 -7.47 11.43
CA THR A 28 -0.03 -8.86 11.07
C THR A 28 0.87 -8.98 9.85
N VAL A 29 0.47 -8.41 8.72
CA VAL A 29 1.18 -8.51 7.44
C VAL A 29 0.88 -7.30 6.57
N GLU A 30 1.84 -6.90 5.72
CA GLU A 30 1.69 -5.81 4.75
C GLU A 30 1.57 -6.42 3.34
N HIS A 31 0.56 -5.99 2.59
CA HIS A 31 0.24 -6.52 1.27
C HIS A 31 0.29 -5.43 0.21
N GLY A 32 1.07 -5.62 -0.86
CA GLY A 32 1.21 -4.67 -1.96
C GLY A 32 2.67 -4.37 -2.27
N PHE A 33 2.94 -3.22 -2.90
CA PHE A 33 4.27 -2.82 -3.36
C PHE A 33 4.91 -1.73 -2.47
N PRO A 34 6.11 -1.94 -1.89
CA PRO A 34 6.80 -1.01 -0.99
C PRO A 34 6.83 0.43 -1.46
N HIS A 35 6.27 1.35 -0.67
CA HIS A 35 6.27 2.75 -1.04
C HIS A 35 7.68 3.36 -1.06
N GLN A 36 8.04 3.99 -2.18
CA GLN A 36 9.34 4.60 -2.42
C GLN A 36 10.51 3.62 -2.17
N PRO A 37 10.65 2.58 -3.01
CA PRO A 37 11.84 1.74 -2.99
C PRO A 37 13.07 2.59 -3.35
N SER A 38 14.23 2.17 -2.85
CA SER A 38 15.50 2.87 -3.02
C SER A 38 16.72 1.95 -3.12
N ALA A 39 16.59 0.66 -2.79
CA ALA A 39 17.64 -0.34 -2.96
C ALA A 39 17.05 -1.72 -3.27
N LEU A 40 17.81 -2.55 -4.00
CA LEU A 40 17.49 -3.93 -4.32
C LEU A 40 18.70 -4.82 -4.04
N ALA A 41 18.47 -6.06 -3.60
CA ALA A 41 19.49 -7.09 -3.55
C ALA A 41 18.90 -8.49 -3.73
N TYR A 42 19.74 -9.45 -4.09
CA TYR A 42 19.37 -10.85 -4.28
C TYR A 42 20.51 -11.77 -3.83
N ASP A 43 20.20 -12.78 -3.02
CA ASP A 43 21.11 -13.91 -2.76
C ASP A 43 20.75 -15.07 -3.71
N PRO A 44 21.60 -15.43 -4.68
CA PRO A 44 21.36 -16.54 -5.58
C PRO A 44 21.45 -17.92 -4.91
N LYS A 45 22.11 -18.05 -3.75
CA LYS A 45 22.15 -19.31 -2.98
C LYS A 45 20.86 -19.54 -2.21
N LEU A 46 20.45 -18.55 -1.41
CA LEU A 46 19.22 -18.64 -0.62
C LEU A 46 17.96 -18.38 -1.47
N GLN A 47 18.12 -17.85 -2.69
CA GLN A 47 17.07 -17.43 -3.62
C GLN A 47 16.09 -16.42 -2.99
N LEU A 48 16.63 -15.52 -2.17
CA LEU A 48 15.90 -14.46 -1.47
C LEU A 48 16.21 -13.09 -2.10
N MET A 49 15.20 -12.25 -2.23
CA MET A 49 15.31 -10.87 -2.68
C MET A 49 15.05 -9.90 -1.52
N ALA A 50 15.81 -8.82 -1.41
CA ALA A 50 15.57 -7.74 -0.46
C ALA A 50 15.25 -6.43 -1.18
N ILE A 51 14.25 -5.71 -0.69
CA ILE A 51 13.90 -4.36 -1.11
C ILE A 51 14.11 -3.41 0.08
N GLY A 52 14.84 -2.32 -0.15
CA GLY A 52 14.99 -1.22 0.79
C GLY A 52 14.15 -0.02 0.38
N THR A 53 13.63 0.73 1.37
CA THR A 53 12.78 1.91 1.15
C THR A 53 13.42 3.22 1.63
N LYS A 54 12.92 4.35 1.13
CA LYS A 54 13.33 5.70 1.59
C LYS A 54 12.95 5.97 3.06
N SER A 55 12.00 5.22 3.63
CA SER A 55 11.63 5.25 5.06
C SER A 55 12.50 4.39 5.96
N GLY A 56 13.47 3.65 5.40
CA GLY A 56 14.40 2.84 6.17
C GLY A 56 13.90 1.45 6.59
N ALA A 57 12.83 0.95 5.95
CA ALA A 57 12.45 -0.45 6.03
C ALA A 57 13.28 -1.29 5.04
N ILE A 58 13.63 -2.51 5.45
CA ILE A 58 14.05 -3.60 4.57
C ILE A 58 12.94 -4.64 4.59
N LYS A 59 12.51 -5.12 3.43
CA LYS A 59 11.61 -6.26 3.28
C LYS A 59 12.29 -7.35 2.46
N VAL A 60 12.31 -8.57 2.97
CA VAL A 60 12.92 -9.73 2.31
C VAL A 60 11.83 -10.70 1.88
N TYR A 61 11.96 -11.22 0.65
CA TYR A 61 10.97 -12.05 -0.03
C TYR A 61 11.63 -13.33 -0.59
N GLY A 62 10.94 -14.45 -0.42
CA GLY A 62 11.31 -15.77 -0.97
C GLY A 62 10.14 -16.39 -1.73
N ALA A 63 9.92 -17.70 -1.58
CA ALA A 63 8.71 -18.36 -2.06
C ALA A 63 7.43 -17.71 -1.46
N PRO A 64 6.25 -17.79 -2.12
CA PRO A 64 5.03 -17.16 -1.61
C PRO A 64 4.67 -17.53 -0.15
N GLY A 65 4.62 -16.51 0.71
CA GLY A 65 4.44 -16.63 2.17
C GLY A 65 5.74 -16.69 2.99
N VAL A 66 6.91 -16.65 2.33
CA VAL A 66 8.22 -16.42 2.94
C VAL A 66 8.54 -14.93 2.80
N GLU A 67 8.17 -14.15 3.81
CA GLU A 67 8.51 -12.73 3.88
C GLU A 67 8.81 -12.28 5.31
N PHE A 68 9.72 -11.32 5.45
CA PHE A 68 10.06 -10.73 6.75
C PHE A 68 10.62 -9.32 6.58
N THR A 69 10.32 -8.47 7.57
CA THR A 69 10.63 -7.03 7.54
C THR A 69 11.54 -6.65 8.71
N GLY A 70 12.47 -5.73 8.46
CA GLY A 70 13.25 -5.03 9.48
C GLY A 70 13.10 -3.52 9.31
N LEU A 71 12.77 -2.81 10.39
CA LEU A 71 12.64 -1.35 10.39
C LEU A 71 13.78 -0.73 11.21
N HIS A 72 14.45 0.26 10.65
CA HIS A 72 15.50 1.00 11.36
C HIS A 72 14.91 2.09 12.27
N ARG A 73 15.57 2.35 13.40
CA ARG A 73 15.13 3.37 14.39
C ARG A 73 15.08 4.78 13.80
N ASP A 74 16.13 5.16 13.08
CA ASP A 74 16.30 6.54 12.59
C ASP A 74 15.55 6.83 11.27
N CYS A 75 14.82 5.85 10.72
CA CYS A 75 13.98 5.99 9.51
C CYS A 75 14.70 6.57 8.25
N THR A 76 16.03 6.37 8.12
CA THR A 76 16.80 6.87 6.96
C THR A 76 16.78 5.93 5.76
N ALA A 77 16.88 6.50 4.56
CA ALA A 77 16.72 5.80 3.28
C ALA A 77 17.77 4.69 3.07
N VAL A 78 17.33 3.50 2.64
CA VAL A 78 18.28 2.44 2.25
C VAL A 78 18.93 2.81 0.92
N THR A 79 20.26 2.84 0.84
CA THR A 79 20.98 3.11 -0.41
C THR A 79 21.52 1.84 -1.05
N GLN A 80 22.07 0.92 -0.26
CA GLN A 80 22.61 -0.37 -0.75
C GLN A 80 22.31 -1.50 0.25
N ILE A 81 22.09 -2.70 -0.29
CA ILE A 81 21.89 -3.95 0.48
C ILE A 81 22.79 -5.02 -0.14
N HIS A 82 23.50 -5.78 0.69
CA HIS A 82 24.31 -6.92 0.26
C HIS A 82 24.06 -8.11 1.19
N PHE A 83 23.66 -9.24 0.64
CA PHE A 83 23.55 -10.49 1.39
C PHE A 83 24.92 -11.11 1.65
N MET A 84 25.12 -11.69 2.83
CA MET A 84 26.27 -12.58 3.08
C MET A 84 25.98 -13.98 2.50
N PRO A 85 26.75 -14.50 1.54
CA PRO A 85 26.41 -15.71 0.79
C PRO A 85 26.07 -16.93 1.66
N GLY A 86 24.82 -17.38 1.62
CA GLY A 86 24.36 -18.56 2.38
C GLY A 86 24.07 -18.30 3.87
N GLN A 87 24.04 -17.04 4.30
CA GLN A 87 23.63 -16.60 5.64
C GLN A 87 22.47 -15.61 5.51
N ILE A 88 21.46 -15.68 6.39
CA ILE A 88 20.48 -14.58 6.51
C ILE A 88 21.06 -13.48 7.40
N MET A 89 22.20 -12.94 6.95
CA MET A 89 22.75 -11.67 7.39
C MET A 89 22.87 -10.76 6.19
N ALA A 90 22.41 -9.52 6.35
CA ALA A 90 22.49 -8.49 5.32
C ALA A 90 23.36 -7.35 5.81
N VAL A 91 24.37 -7.01 5.04
CA VAL A 91 25.14 -5.77 5.19
C VAL A 91 24.35 -4.66 4.48
N ARG A 92 24.11 -3.55 5.17
CA ARG A 92 23.26 -2.45 4.72
C ARG A 92 24.03 -1.12 4.75
N LEU A 93 23.88 -0.32 3.71
CA LEU A 93 24.24 1.10 3.71
C LEU A 93 22.96 1.93 3.88
N MET A 94 22.98 2.91 4.80
CA MET A 94 21.77 3.63 5.25
C MET A 94 21.85 5.15 5.19
N CYS A 95 23.07 5.65 5.24
CA CYS A 95 23.41 7.04 5.05
C CYS A 95 24.76 7.01 4.34
N ASP A 96 25.13 8.14 3.75
CA ASP A 96 26.38 8.34 3.04
C ASP A 96 27.65 7.96 3.83
N VAL A 97 27.59 7.71 5.14
CA VAL A 97 28.77 7.39 5.99
C VAL A 97 28.61 6.10 6.84
N ASN A 98 27.40 5.51 6.91
CA ASN A 98 27.06 4.51 7.94
C ASN A 98 26.68 3.13 7.37
N VAL A 99 27.42 2.10 7.79
CA VAL A 99 27.21 0.68 7.49
C VAL A 99 26.56 -0.01 8.70
N TRP A 100 25.57 -0.85 8.45
CA TRP A 100 24.83 -1.59 9.48
C TRP A 100 24.83 -3.08 9.13
N LEU A 101 25.08 -3.94 10.11
CA LEU A 101 24.95 -5.38 9.99
C LEU A 101 23.61 -5.82 10.56
N TRP A 102 22.81 -6.51 9.75
CA TRP A 102 21.54 -7.09 10.16
C TRP A 102 21.64 -8.61 10.20
N GLY A 103 21.03 -9.20 11.22
CA GLY A 103 20.92 -10.65 11.40
C GLY A 103 19.49 -11.04 11.71
N VAL A 104 19.16 -12.30 11.45
CA VAL A 104 17.87 -12.87 11.83
C VAL A 104 17.94 -13.42 13.25
N LYS A 105 17.01 -12.97 14.10
CA LYS A 105 16.75 -13.58 15.42
C LYS A 105 15.43 -14.32 15.40
N LYS A 106 15.37 -15.46 16.10
CA LYS A 106 14.19 -16.31 16.21
C LYS A 106 13.63 -16.29 17.64
N GLU A 107 12.92 -15.22 17.99
CA GLU A 107 12.16 -15.10 19.24
C GLU A 107 10.66 -15.25 18.97
N GLY A 108 10.23 -16.49 18.71
CA GLY A 108 8.86 -16.82 18.31
C GLY A 108 8.57 -16.49 16.83
N VAL A 109 8.76 -15.23 16.45
CA VAL A 109 8.69 -14.73 15.06
C VAL A 109 10.10 -14.50 14.51
N VAL A 110 10.27 -14.70 13.21
CA VAL A 110 11.54 -14.45 12.49
C VAL A 110 11.60 -12.97 12.11
N SER A 111 12.41 -12.19 12.81
CA SER A 111 12.58 -10.76 12.54
C SER A 111 14.04 -10.43 12.20
N LEU A 112 14.21 -9.44 11.32
CA LEU A 112 15.51 -8.80 11.09
C LEU A 112 15.79 -7.87 12.25
N GLN A 113 16.89 -8.12 12.96
CA GLN A 113 17.40 -7.27 14.02
C GLN A 113 18.78 -6.70 13.63
N GLU A 114 19.02 -5.46 14.02
CA GLU A 114 20.33 -4.83 13.98
C GLU A 114 21.31 -5.56 14.91
N VAL A 115 22.44 -6.01 14.36
CA VAL A 115 23.52 -6.72 15.08
C VAL A 115 24.65 -5.76 15.46
N GLY A 116 24.90 -4.74 14.63
CA GLY A 116 25.90 -3.71 14.90
C GLY A 116 25.95 -2.65 13.82
N ASN A 117 26.63 -1.54 14.14
CA ASN A 117 26.80 -0.41 13.24
C ASN A 117 28.27 0.05 13.19
N TYR A 118 28.63 0.72 12.10
CA TYR A 118 29.93 1.33 11.91
C TYR A 118 29.79 2.59 11.07
N SER A 119 30.44 3.66 11.51
CA SER A 119 30.50 4.95 10.81
C SER A 119 31.94 5.20 10.38
N LEU A 120 32.18 5.52 9.11
CA LEU A 120 33.54 5.80 8.65
C LEU A 120 34.08 7.09 9.28
N PRO A 121 35.29 7.06 9.87
CA PRO A 121 35.86 8.24 10.51
C PRO A 121 36.24 9.28 9.46
N GLY A 122 35.75 10.52 9.64
CA GLY A 122 36.20 11.68 8.88
C GLY A 122 37.71 11.92 9.05
N ARG A 123 38.39 12.43 8.00
CA ARG A 123 39.80 12.82 8.12
C ARG A 123 39.93 13.99 9.12
N PRO A 124 40.77 13.88 10.17
CA PRO A 124 40.97 14.98 11.12
C PRO A 124 41.45 16.25 10.39
N GLY A 125 40.76 17.37 10.60
CA GLY A 125 41.11 18.67 10.01
C GLY A 125 40.48 19.01 8.65
N ILE A 126 39.58 18.17 8.12
CA ILE A 126 38.77 18.50 6.93
C ILE A 126 37.29 18.53 7.36
N GLU A 127 36.68 19.72 7.36
CA GLU A 127 35.29 19.94 7.82
C GLU A 127 34.21 19.40 6.86
N SER A 128 34.60 18.89 5.68
CA SER A 128 33.68 18.37 4.66
C SER A 128 33.62 16.84 4.65
N CYS A 129 32.47 16.29 5.07
CA CYS A 129 32.21 14.84 5.11
C CYS A 129 32.12 14.15 3.74
N SER A 130 32.20 14.89 2.62
CA SER A 130 32.07 14.34 1.27
C SER A 130 33.19 13.34 0.93
N ALA A 131 34.44 13.59 1.32
CA ALA A 131 35.55 12.66 0.98
C ALA A 131 35.39 11.25 1.58
N THR A 132 34.65 11.11 2.68
CA THR A 132 34.33 9.84 3.35
C THR A 132 32.97 9.28 2.98
N ARG A 133 32.26 9.90 2.03
CA ARG A 133 30.97 9.42 1.53
C ARG A 133 31.15 8.09 0.81
N VAL A 134 30.45 7.04 1.26
CA VAL A 134 30.44 5.72 0.65
C VAL A 134 29.67 5.76 -0.66
N THR A 135 30.31 5.26 -1.72
CA THR A 135 29.74 5.15 -3.06
C THR A 135 29.39 3.71 -3.42
N VAL A 136 30.22 2.74 -3.01
CA VAL A 136 30.05 1.33 -3.36
C VAL A 136 30.56 0.41 -2.24
N LEU A 137 29.79 -0.64 -1.96
CA LEU A 137 30.18 -1.75 -1.11
C LEU A 137 30.48 -3.00 -1.94
N LEU A 138 31.53 -3.74 -1.56
CA LEU A 138 31.84 -5.08 -2.08
C LEU A 138 32.09 -6.00 -0.90
N LEU A 139 31.24 -7.02 -0.73
CA LEU A 139 31.51 -8.12 0.17
C LEU A 139 32.37 -9.17 -0.55
N LEU A 140 33.53 -9.52 0.01
CA LEU A 140 34.37 -10.58 -0.57
C LEU A 140 33.73 -11.96 -0.37
N ARG A 141 33.98 -12.89 -1.28
CA ARG A 141 33.41 -14.25 -1.29
C ARG A 141 33.70 -15.05 -0.02
N SER A 142 34.79 -14.75 0.69
CA SER A 142 35.09 -15.39 1.98
C SER A 142 34.08 -15.04 3.09
N SER A 143 33.36 -13.92 2.92
CA SER A 143 32.44 -13.30 3.89
C SER A 143 33.11 -12.72 5.15
N ASP A 144 34.44 -12.64 5.18
CA ASP A 144 35.21 -12.12 6.32
C ASP A 144 35.54 -10.62 6.20
N LEU A 145 35.44 -10.06 5.00
CA LEU A 145 35.87 -8.69 4.68
C LEU A 145 34.87 -7.98 3.76
N LEU A 146 34.55 -6.75 4.13
CA LEU A 146 33.76 -5.79 3.36
C LEU A 146 34.67 -4.66 2.88
N CYS A 147 34.77 -4.48 1.57
CA CYS A 147 35.44 -3.35 0.93
C CYS A 147 34.44 -2.19 0.76
N ILE A 148 34.90 -0.98 1.03
CA ILE A 148 34.10 0.25 0.97
C ILE A 148 34.82 1.27 0.10
N GLY A 149 34.26 1.60 -1.06
CA GLY A 149 34.71 2.70 -1.90
C GLY A 149 34.10 4.04 -1.47
N THR A 150 34.85 5.14 -1.59
CA THR A 150 34.36 6.49 -1.25
C THR A 150 34.45 7.50 -2.41
N GLU A 151 33.68 8.60 -2.30
CA GLU A 151 33.77 9.77 -3.20
C GLU A 151 35.19 10.38 -3.20
N GLY A 152 35.92 10.27 -2.10
CA GLY A 152 37.32 10.68 -1.97
C GLY A 152 38.35 9.74 -2.62
N GLY A 153 37.91 8.74 -3.41
CA GLY A 153 38.80 7.83 -4.13
C GLY A 153 39.55 6.82 -3.24
N GLY A 154 39.11 6.61 -1.99
CA GLY A 154 39.68 5.64 -1.07
C GLY A 154 38.92 4.32 -1.07
N VAL A 155 39.61 3.23 -0.73
CA VAL A 155 39.01 1.91 -0.47
C VAL A 155 39.40 1.43 0.93
N TYR A 156 38.40 1.29 1.80
CA TYR A 156 38.54 0.87 3.19
C TYR A 156 38.10 -0.59 3.36
N PHE A 157 38.67 -1.30 4.34
CA PHE A 157 38.39 -2.72 4.58
C PHE A 157 37.89 -2.96 6.00
N LEU A 158 36.61 -3.32 6.16
CA LEU A 158 36.03 -3.73 7.43
C LEU A 158 36.03 -5.25 7.58
N GLN A 159 36.45 -5.76 8.73
CA GLN A 159 36.36 -7.17 9.09
C GLN A 159 34.98 -7.50 9.65
N LEU A 160 34.37 -8.56 9.14
CA LEU A 160 33.09 -9.08 9.58
C LEU A 160 33.27 -10.27 10.55
N PRO A 161 32.30 -10.54 11.44
CA PRO A 161 31.09 -9.75 11.70
C PRO A 161 31.33 -8.56 12.68
N HIS A 162 32.56 -8.34 13.14
CA HIS A 162 32.85 -7.41 14.25
C HIS A 162 32.93 -5.92 13.84
N LEU A 163 32.82 -5.62 12.55
CA LEU A 163 32.90 -4.27 11.96
C LEU A 163 34.16 -3.48 12.37
N SER A 164 35.31 -4.14 12.47
CA SER A 164 36.59 -3.48 12.77
C SER A 164 37.34 -3.07 11.49
N LEU A 165 37.86 -1.83 11.45
CA LEU A 165 38.61 -1.31 10.32
C LEU A 165 40.05 -1.86 10.30
N LYS A 166 40.49 -2.35 9.14
CA LYS A 166 41.88 -2.75 8.89
C LYS A 166 42.68 -1.60 8.29
N ASP A 167 43.10 -0.66 9.14
CA ASP A 167 43.88 0.52 8.74
C ASP A 167 45.13 0.18 7.92
N SER A 168 45.78 -0.96 8.19
CA SER A 168 46.96 -1.44 7.45
C SER A 168 46.68 -1.94 6.04
N GLN A 169 45.40 -2.16 5.67
CA GLN A 169 44.96 -2.56 4.34
C GLN A 169 44.21 -1.44 3.61
N THR A 170 43.86 -0.34 4.30
CA THR A 170 43.18 0.82 3.70
C THR A 170 44.00 1.40 2.55
N LEU A 171 43.40 1.39 1.37
CA LEU A 171 44.01 1.89 0.15
C LEU A 171 43.57 3.33 -0.08
N LEU A 172 44.54 4.24 -0.13
CA LEU A 172 44.29 5.67 -0.39
C LEU A 172 44.59 6.01 -1.84
N GLN A 173 43.84 6.97 -2.40
CA GLN A 173 43.98 7.46 -3.78
C GLN A 173 45.45 7.76 -4.15
N ASP A 174 46.24 8.29 -3.22
CA ASP A 174 47.66 8.64 -3.42
C ASP A 174 48.55 7.44 -3.75
N GLN A 175 48.27 6.25 -3.19
CA GLN A 175 49.04 5.03 -3.43
C GLN A 175 48.84 4.51 -4.86
N ILE A 176 47.60 4.50 -5.35
CA ILE A 176 47.32 4.18 -6.76
C ILE A 176 47.88 5.27 -7.67
N THR A 177 47.74 6.54 -7.29
CA THR A 177 48.26 7.67 -8.07
C THR A 177 49.79 7.60 -8.26
N GLN A 178 50.52 6.94 -7.36
CA GLN A 178 51.97 6.66 -7.51
C GLN A 178 52.30 5.57 -8.53
N SER A 179 51.35 4.71 -8.89
CA SER A 179 51.53 3.62 -9.85
C SER A 179 51.13 3.99 -11.30
N LEU A 180 50.61 5.20 -11.51
CA LEU A 180 50.11 5.67 -12.81
C LEU A 180 51.23 6.26 -13.70
N PRO A 181 51.15 6.11 -15.04
CA PRO A 181 52.05 6.79 -15.97
C PRO A 181 51.97 8.31 -15.83
N ASP A 182 53.09 9.00 -15.96
CA ASP A 182 53.18 10.46 -15.80
C ASP A 182 52.23 11.21 -16.76
N ASP A 183 52.04 10.71 -17.99
CA ASP A 183 51.09 11.24 -18.98
C ASP A 183 49.63 11.29 -18.48
N TYR A 184 49.23 10.31 -17.66
CA TYR A 184 47.90 10.25 -17.06
C TYR A 184 47.82 11.07 -15.76
N ARG A 185 48.97 11.24 -15.10
CA ARG A 185 49.20 11.87 -13.80
C ARG A 185 49.21 13.41 -13.86
N CYS A 186 48.31 13.99 -14.64
CA CYS A 186 48.24 15.43 -14.93
C CYS A 186 47.72 16.32 -13.77
N GLY A 187 48.04 16.01 -12.51
CA GLY A 187 47.62 16.76 -11.32
C GLY A 187 46.11 16.78 -11.01
N LYS A 188 45.29 16.06 -11.79
CA LYS A 188 43.85 15.94 -11.59
C LYS A 188 43.52 14.70 -10.75
N SER A 189 42.52 14.81 -9.87
CA SER A 189 42.02 13.69 -9.08
C SER A 189 41.57 12.49 -9.94
N LEU A 190 41.54 11.30 -9.34
CA LEU A 190 40.91 10.11 -9.92
C LEU A 190 39.37 10.16 -9.77
N GLY A 191 38.89 10.95 -8.80
CA GLY A 191 37.48 11.10 -8.45
C GLY A 191 36.93 9.92 -7.64
N PRO A 192 35.61 9.83 -7.46
CA PRO A 192 34.93 8.75 -6.75
C PRO A 192 35.30 7.34 -7.24
N VAL A 193 35.23 6.37 -6.32
CA VAL A 193 35.20 4.94 -6.65
C VAL A 193 33.78 4.57 -7.06
N GLU A 194 33.53 4.35 -8.35
CA GLU A 194 32.18 4.06 -8.87
C GLU A 194 31.85 2.56 -8.82
N SER A 195 32.86 1.68 -8.84
CA SER A 195 32.64 0.24 -8.83
C SER A 195 33.78 -0.53 -8.15
N LEU A 196 33.42 -1.55 -7.36
CA LEU A 196 34.32 -2.53 -6.76
C LEU A 196 33.82 -3.94 -7.09
N GLN A 197 34.67 -4.82 -7.64
CA GLN A 197 34.32 -6.24 -7.87
C GLN A 197 35.49 -7.19 -7.61
N GLU A 198 35.23 -8.32 -6.94
CA GLU A 198 36.21 -9.40 -6.78
C GLU A 198 36.34 -10.23 -8.08
N HIS A 199 37.56 -10.67 -8.41
CA HIS A 199 37.83 -11.45 -9.62
C HIS A 199 37.12 -12.83 -9.56
N PRO A 200 36.32 -13.22 -10.58
CA PRO A 200 35.44 -14.40 -10.51
C PRO A 200 36.13 -15.72 -10.14
N ARG A 201 37.37 -15.94 -10.59
CA ARG A 201 38.12 -17.20 -10.40
C ARG A 201 39.36 -17.11 -9.49
N GLN A 202 39.71 -15.93 -8.98
CA GLN A 202 40.96 -15.71 -8.23
C GLN A 202 40.66 -14.90 -6.96
N PRO A 203 40.45 -15.55 -5.81
CA PRO A 203 40.12 -14.84 -4.58
C PRO A 203 41.27 -13.92 -4.16
N GLY A 204 40.92 -12.79 -3.56
CA GLY A 204 41.91 -11.80 -3.13
C GLY A 204 42.34 -10.79 -4.20
N LYS A 205 41.91 -10.92 -5.46
CA LYS A 205 42.06 -9.88 -6.47
C LYS A 205 40.78 -9.07 -6.62
N ILE A 206 40.90 -7.74 -6.60
CA ILE A 206 39.77 -6.82 -6.75
C ILE A 206 40.00 -5.84 -7.91
N LEU A 207 38.92 -5.53 -8.62
CA LEU A 207 38.85 -4.53 -9.68
C LEU A 207 38.25 -3.25 -9.11
N ILE A 208 38.99 -2.14 -9.21
CA ILE A 208 38.62 -0.83 -8.66
C ILE A 208 38.41 0.13 -9.83
N GLY A 209 37.16 0.58 -10.03
CA GLY A 209 36.77 1.54 -11.05
C GLY A 209 36.64 2.95 -10.49
N TYR A 210 37.35 3.90 -11.08
CA TYR A 210 37.29 5.32 -10.75
C TYR A 210 36.50 6.09 -11.80
N SER A 211 35.68 7.04 -11.34
CA SER A 211 34.84 7.92 -12.17
C SER A 211 35.56 8.49 -13.41
N ARG A 212 36.84 8.88 -13.29
CA ARG A 212 37.63 9.42 -14.41
C ARG A 212 37.88 8.45 -15.57
N GLY A 213 37.51 7.17 -15.45
CA GLY A 213 37.75 6.14 -16.47
C GLY A 213 38.95 5.23 -16.20
N LEU A 214 39.65 5.44 -15.08
CA LEU A 214 40.72 4.55 -14.64
C LEU A 214 40.10 3.30 -14.01
N VAL A 215 40.53 2.12 -14.45
CA VAL A 215 40.23 0.84 -13.77
C VAL A 215 41.55 0.18 -13.36
N VAL A 216 41.60 -0.35 -12.14
CA VAL A 216 42.80 -0.91 -11.51
C VAL A 216 42.52 -2.34 -11.06
N LEU A 217 43.36 -3.29 -11.48
CA LEU A 217 43.37 -4.64 -10.89
C LEU A 217 44.39 -4.64 -9.73
N TRP A 218 43.90 -4.91 -8.52
CA TRP A 218 44.66 -4.86 -7.28
C TRP A 218 44.68 -6.23 -6.59
N ASP A 219 45.86 -6.64 -6.13
CA ASP A 219 46.06 -7.87 -5.35
C ASP A 219 46.13 -7.54 -3.85
N LEU A 220 45.17 -8.06 -3.07
CA LEU A 220 45.09 -7.90 -1.61
C LEU A 220 46.16 -8.67 -0.84
N GLY A 221 46.76 -9.71 -1.44
CA GLY A 221 47.83 -10.51 -0.85
C GLY A 221 49.19 -9.84 -0.96
N THR A 222 49.51 -9.24 -2.10
CA THR A 222 50.78 -8.52 -2.31
C THR A 222 50.70 -7.02 -2.04
N CYS A 223 49.50 -6.45 -1.87
CA CYS A 223 49.25 -5.02 -1.74
C CYS A 223 49.87 -4.18 -2.88
N HIS A 224 49.69 -4.64 -4.12
CA HIS A 224 50.21 -3.97 -5.31
C HIS A 224 49.20 -3.96 -6.47
N VAL A 225 49.39 -3.00 -7.38
CA VAL A 225 48.70 -2.91 -8.67
C VAL A 225 49.27 -3.97 -9.61
N GLU A 226 48.41 -4.84 -10.14
CA GLU A 226 48.78 -5.86 -11.14
C GLU A 226 48.63 -5.29 -12.57
N GLN A 227 47.51 -4.62 -12.85
CA GLN A 227 47.20 -4.05 -14.17
C GLN A 227 46.41 -2.74 -14.07
N LEU A 228 46.61 -1.87 -15.07
CA LEU A 228 45.95 -0.57 -15.20
C LEU A 228 45.27 -0.44 -16.56
N PHE A 229 44.00 -0.06 -16.57
CA PHE A 229 43.19 0.17 -17.76
C PHE A 229 42.82 1.65 -17.82
N LEU A 230 43.25 2.33 -18.88
CA LEU A 230 43.19 3.78 -18.99
C LEU A 230 42.06 4.19 -19.94
N GLY A 231 40.84 4.19 -19.43
CA GLY A 231 39.66 4.65 -20.14
C GLY A 231 39.70 6.15 -20.44
N LYS A 232 39.04 6.55 -21.52
CA LYS A 232 38.95 7.97 -21.97
C LYS A 232 37.67 8.67 -21.50
N GLN A 233 36.62 7.91 -21.24
CA GLN A 233 35.31 8.40 -20.84
C GLN A 233 35.10 8.23 -19.34
N GLN A 234 34.21 9.06 -18.78
CA GLN A 234 33.76 8.89 -17.40
C GLN A 234 33.10 7.52 -17.23
N LEU A 235 33.54 6.78 -16.21
CA LEU A 235 33.04 5.45 -15.85
C LEU A 235 31.78 5.58 -14.98
N GLU A 236 30.80 4.73 -15.23
CA GLU A 236 29.55 4.64 -14.47
C GLU A 236 29.43 3.27 -13.77
N SER A 237 29.68 2.16 -14.49
CA SER A 237 29.58 0.80 -13.93
C SER A 237 30.52 -0.19 -14.63
N LEU A 238 30.99 -1.19 -13.89
CA LEU A 238 31.80 -2.31 -14.39
C LEU A 238 31.03 -3.63 -14.23
N VAL A 239 31.41 -4.65 -15.02
CA VAL A 239 31.02 -6.04 -14.76
C VAL A 239 32.08 -7.01 -15.28
N TRP A 240 32.48 -7.97 -14.45
CA TRP A 240 33.31 -9.11 -14.90
C TRP A 240 32.52 -10.08 -15.79
N GLU A 241 33.18 -10.60 -16.81
CA GLU A 241 32.76 -11.82 -17.51
C GLU A 241 33.18 -13.05 -16.68
N ARG A 242 32.41 -14.14 -16.76
CA ARG A 242 32.48 -15.29 -15.85
C ARG A 242 33.85 -15.99 -15.82
N SER A 243 34.60 -15.96 -16.91
CA SER A 243 35.94 -16.53 -16.98
C SER A 243 36.99 -15.69 -16.24
N GLY A 244 36.74 -14.41 -15.99
CA GLY A 244 37.69 -13.44 -15.44
C GLY A 244 38.74 -12.95 -16.45
N ASN A 245 38.65 -13.36 -17.72
CA ASN A 245 39.60 -12.90 -18.76
C ASN A 245 39.14 -11.60 -19.43
N LEU A 246 37.88 -11.21 -19.24
CA LEU A 246 37.27 -10.00 -19.79
C LEU A 246 36.49 -9.26 -18.71
N PHE A 247 36.44 -7.94 -18.81
CA PHE A 247 35.42 -7.13 -18.11
C PHE A 247 34.83 -6.09 -19.04
N VAL A 248 33.63 -5.63 -18.73
CA VAL A 248 32.92 -4.60 -19.48
C VAL A 248 32.77 -3.36 -18.61
N SER A 249 33.01 -2.19 -19.21
CA SER A 249 32.80 -0.88 -18.60
C SER A 249 31.71 -0.10 -19.32
N SER A 250 30.91 0.64 -18.59
CA SER A 250 29.86 1.53 -19.10
C SER A 250 30.14 2.99 -18.73
N HIS A 251 29.67 3.92 -19.56
CA HIS A 251 30.17 5.29 -19.58
C HIS A 251 29.07 6.36 -19.70
N ASN A 252 29.40 7.59 -19.29
CA ASN A 252 28.51 8.75 -19.31
C ASN A 252 28.10 9.20 -20.73
N ASP A 253 28.91 8.88 -21.75
CA ASP A 253 28.58 9.16 -23.16
C ASP A 253 27.48 8.24 -23.73
N GLY A 254 27.03 7.25 -22.96
CA GLY A 254 26.05 6.25 -23.37
C GLY A 254 26.66 5.05 -24.09
N GLY A 255 27.99 4.92 -24.07
CA GLY A 255 28.70 3.76 -24.60
C GLY A 255 29.10 2.72 -23.54
N TYR A 256 29.51 1.56 -24.02
CA TYR A 256 30.22 0.55 -23.24
C TYR A 256 31.49 0.08 -23.97
N SER A 257 32.47 -0.42 -23.21
CA SER A 257 33.74 -0.91 -23.73
C SER A 257 34.15 -2.23 -23.08
N VAL A 258 34.69 -3.15 -23.88
CA VAL A 258 35.12 -4.49 -23.43
C VAL A 258 36.64 -4.54 -23.33
N TRP A 259 37.17 -4.97 -22.18
CA TRP A 259 38.59 -4.94 -21.85
C TRP A 259 39.16 -6.34 -21.58
N PRO A 260 40.36 -6.67 -22.11
CA PRO A 260 41.01 -7.96 -21.90
C PRO A 260 41.96 -7.93 -20.70
N VAL A 261 41.88 -8.96 -19.84
CA VAL A 261 42.71 -9.12 -18.65
C VAL A 261 43.76 -10.19 -18.94
N THR A 262 44.88 -9.75 -19.52
CA THR A 262 45.97 -10.63 -19.98
C THR A 262 47.19 -10.52 -19.06
N CYS A 263 47.64 -11.65 -18.49
CA CYS A 263 48.88 -11.69 -17.70
C CYS A 263 50.07 -11.15 -18.51
N GLY A 264 50.76 -10.13 -17.98
CA GLY A 264 52.01 -9.60 -18.54
C GLY A 264 51.98 -8.15 -19.05
N ASN A 265 50.81 -7.58 -19.36
CA ASN A 265 50.68 -6.16 -19.73
C ASN A 265 50.31 -5.31 -18.51
N THR A 266 51.21 -4.43 -18.06
CA THR A 266 50.95 -3.51 -16.93
C THR A 266 49.95 -2.40 -17.28
N TYR A 267 49.95 -1.93 -18.54
CA TYR A 267 49.12 -0.82 -19.00
C TYR A 267 48.33 -1.20 -20.26
N ASN A 268 47.00 -1.03 -20.21
CA ASN A 268 46.09 -1.23 -21.34
C ASN A 268 45.40 0.10 -21.69
N HIS A 269 45.73 0.63 -22.88
CA HIS A 269 45.26 1.95 -23.36
C HIS A 269 44.07 1.89 -24.33
N GLN A 270 43.70 0.69 -24.81
CA GLN A 270 42.61 0.51 -25.76
C GLN A 270 41.77 -0.72 -25.37
N PRO A 271 40.42 -0.62 -25.39
CA PRO A 271 39.54 -1.77 -25.24
C PRO A 271 39.54 -2.60 -26.53
N VAL A 272 39.10 -3.87 -26.42
CA VAL A 272 38.88 -4.78 -27.57
C VAL A 272 37.74 -4.27 -28.46
N SER A 273 36.70 -3.71 -27.85
CA SER A 273 35.60 -3.04 -28.55
C SER A 273 35.06 -1.89 -27.71
N SER A 274 34.50 -0.89 -28.37
CA SER A 274 33.83 0.25 -27.73
C SER A 274 32.66 0.66 -28.62
N THR A 275 31.46 0.67 -28.05
CA THR A 275 30.19 0.77 -28.79
C THR A 275 29.28 1.76 -28.09
N ILE A 276 28.65 2.67 -28.85
CA ILE A 276 27.55 3.53 -28.40
C ILE A 276 26.27 3.00 -29.05
N PRO A 277 25.45 2.17 -28.36
CA PRO A 277 24.41 1.39 -29.03
C PRO A 277 23.38 2.23 -29.77
N TYR A 278 22.97 3.36 -29.20
CA TYR A 278 21.99 4.28 -29.78
C TYR A 278 22.64 5.53 -30.42
N GLY A 279 23.92 5.42 -30.79
CA GLY A 279 24.62 6.45 -31.55
C GLY A 279 24.05 6.63 -32.96
N PRO A 280 24.48 7.65 -33.72
CA PRO A 280 25.59 8.58 -33.42
C PRO A 280 25.19 9.79 -32.55
N PHE A 281 23.91 9.93 -32.19
CA PHE A 281 23.45 11.09 -31.41
C PHE A 281 23.98 11.09 -29.97
N PRO A 282 24.14 12.26 -29.33
CA PRO A 282 24.56 12.34 -27.93
C PRO A 282 23.57 11.62 -27.01
N CYS A 283 24.04 10.59 -26.32
CA CYS A 283 23.22 9.77 -25.45
C CYS A 283 23.25 10.25 -23.98
N LYS A 284 22.41 9.61 -23.16
CA LYS A 284 22.54 9.58 -21.70
C LYS A 284 23.47 8.45 -21.28
N ALA A 285 24.08 8.59 -20.12
CA ALA A 285 24.89 7.56 -19.46
C ALA A 285 24.23 6.17 -19.50
N ILE A 286 25.06 5.13 -19.61
CA ILE A 286 24.66 3.77 -19.22
C ILE A 286 25.03 3.61 -17.74
N SER A 287 24.03 3.63 -16.86
CA SER A 287 24.24 3.74 -15.40
C SER A 287 24.56 2.39 -14.72
N LYS A 288 24.15 1.28 -15.33
CA LYS A 288 24.45 -0.08 -14.87
C LYS A 288 24.45 -1.03 -16.07
N ILE A 289 25.42 -1.93 -16.10
CA ILE A 289 25.62 -2.91 -17.16
C ILE A 289 25.87 -4.30 -16.55
N LEU A 290 25.23 -5.33 -17.11
CA LEU A 290 25.43 -6.73 -16.77
C LEU A 290 25.80 -7.52 -18.03
N TRP A 291 26.78 -8.39 -17.91
CA TRP A 291 27.20 -9.34 -18.94
C TRP A 291 26.94 -10.76 -18.43
N ARG A 292 26.21 -11.59 -19.17
CA ARG A 292 25.92 -12.97 -18.79
C ARG A 292 26.26 -13.92 -19.92
N THR A 293 27.12 -14.89 -19.64
CA THR A 293 27.53 -15.91 -20.60
C THR A 293 26.46 -16.99 -20.72
N THR A 294 26.19 -17.43 -21.95
CA THR A 294 25.34 -18.60 -22.23
C THR A 294 26.05 -19.53 -23.20
N GLN A 295 25.55 -20.75 -23.35
CA GLN A 295 26.06 -21.75 -24.30
C GLN A 295 26.03 -21.31 -25.78
N THR A 296 25.26 -20.26 -26.12
CA THR A 296 25.12 -19.76 -27.50
C THR A 296 25.83 -18.42 -27.67
N SER A 297 25.39 -17.41 -26.93
CA SER A 297 25.87 -16.03 -27.01
C SER A 297 25.73 -15.30 -25.69
N PRO A 298 26.55 -14.28 -25.41
CA PRO A 298 26.41 -13.49 -24.20
C PRO A 298 25.16 -12.60 -24.26
N VAL A 299 24.38 -12.60 -23.17
CA VAL A 299 23.29 -11.65 -22.96
C VAL A 299 23.86 -10.41 -22.30
N LEU A 300 23.69 -9.26 -22.95
CA LEU A 300 24.05 -7.95 -22.43
C LEU A 300 22.77 -7.24 -21.94
N LEU A 301 22.78 -6.76 -20.69
CA LEU A 301 21.66 -6.03 -20.10
C LEU A 301 22.14 -4.70 -19.54
N TYR A 302 21.50 -3.58 -19.91
CA TYR A 302 21.95 -2.27 -19.45
C TYR A 302 20.83 -1.24 -19.31
N SER A 303 20.95 -0.36 -18.30
CA SER A 303 20.03 0.75 -18.04
C SER A 303 20.57 2.05 -18.62
N GLY A 304 19.72 2.83 -19.29
CA GLY A 304 20.09 4.11 -19.91
C GLY A 304 20.58 3.98 -21.36
N GLY A 305 21.56 4.79 -21.75
CA GLY A 305 22.06 4.87 -23.14
C GLY A 305 21.16 5.64 -24.12
N MET A 306 19.98 6.12 -23.71
CA MET A 306 19.00 6.74 -24.62
C MET A 306 19.50 8.05 -25.27
N PRO A 307 19.17 8.31 -26.56
CA PRO A 307 19.43 9.60 -27.21
C PRO A 307 18.83 10.78 -26.43
N ARG A 308 19.69 11.72 -26.01
CA ARG A 308 19.35 12.74 -25.00
C ARG A 308 18.25 13.70 -25.43
N ALA A 309 18.17 14.00 -26.73
CA ALA A 309 17.22 14.96 -27.29
C ALA A 309 15.81 14.39 -27.45
N SER A 310 15.69 13.13 -27.89
CA SER A 310 14.41 12.53 -28.28
C SER A 310 13.78 11.65 -27.19
N TYR A 311 14.60 10.99 -26.37
CA TYR A 311 14.16 9.96 -25.41
C TYR A 311 14.81 10.16 -24.03
N GLY A 312 15.24 11.37 -23.71
CA GLY A 312 15.95 11.67 -22.46
C GLY A 312 15.08 11.50 -21.21
N ASP A 313 13.76 11.65 -21.33
CA ASP A 313 12.78 11.49 -20.25
C ASP A 313 12.39 10.03 -19.97
N ARG A 314 12.55 9.14 -20.96
CA ARG A 314 12.19 7.71 -20.86
C ARG A 314 13.01 6.96 -19.80
N HIS A 315 12.42 5.89 -19.27
CA HIS A 315 13.03 5.01 -18.28
C HIS A 315 13.22 3.63 -18.90
N CYS A 316 14.43 3.36 -19.38
CA CYS A 316 14.67 2.22 -20.26
C CYS A 316 15.73 1.25 -19.74
N LEU A 317 15.48 -0.05 -19.95
CA LEU A 317 16.46 -1.13 -19.81
C LEU A 317 16.55 -1.90 -21.13
N THR A 318 17.74 -2.02 -21.69
CA THR A 318 17.99 -2.76 -22.93
C THR A 318 18.42 -4.19 -22.63
N ILE A 319 17.84 -5.15 -23.34
CA ILE A 319 18.34 -6.51 -23.44
C ILE A 319 18.86 -6.71 -24.87
N GLN A 320 20.09 -7.18 -25.01
CA GLN A 320 20.75 -7.44 -26.28
C GLN A 320 21.37 -8.84 -26.27
N GLN A 321 21.02 -9.68 -27.24
CA GLN A 321 21.58 -11.02 -27.45
C GLN A 321 21.68 -11.30 -28.95
N ASP A 322 22.89 -11.57 -29.46
CA ASP A 322 23.20 -11.70 -30.90
C ASP A 322 22.66 -10.54 -31.76
N LYS A 323 21.50 -10.75 -32.39
CA LYS A 323 20.78 -9.78 -33.23
C LYS A 323 19.52 -9.23 -32.55
N ASP A 324 19.03 -9.90 -31.51
CA ASP A 324 17.82 -9.50 -30.81
C ASP A 324 18.18 -8.36 -29.86
N HIS A 325 17.56 -7.21 -30.10
CA HIS A 325 17.77 -5.97 -29.35
C HIS A 325 16.40 -5.43 -28.96
N VAL A 326 16.10 -5.37 -27.66
CA VAL A 326 14.81 -4.87 -27.15
C VAL A 326 15.05 -3.82 -26.08
N THR A 327 14.47 -2.65 -26.26
CA THR A 327 14.50 -1.54 -25.31
C THR A 327 13.21 -1.56 -24.48
N LEU A 328 13.26 -2.13 -23.29
CA LEU A 328 12.12 -2.13 -22.37
C LEU A 328 11.86 -0.69 -21.91
N ASP A 329 10.64 -0.18 -22.11
CA ASP A 329 10.22 1.17 -21.71
C ASP A 329 9.25 1.08 -20.53
N PHE A 330 9.55 1.82 -19.47
CA PHE A 330 8.82 1.80 -18.20
C PHE A 330 8.21 3.15 -17.87
N THR A 331 7.04 3.15 -17.23
CA THR A 331 6.31 4.36 -16.80
C THR A 331 6.86 5.01 -15.52
N SER A 332 7.75 4.32 -14.81
CA SER A 332 8.41 4.82 -13.59
C SER A 332 9.90 4.49 -13.58
N ARG A 333 10.68 5.22 -12.78
CA ARG A 333 12.15 5.19 -12.82
C ARG A 333 12.68 3.81 -12.41
N VAL A 334 13.62 3.25 -13.18
CA VAL A 334 14.40 2.09 -12.76
C VAL A 334 15.21 2.47 -11.50
N ILE A 335 15.00 1.72 -10.41
CA ILE A 335 15.78 1.85 -9.17
C ILE A 335 17.01 0.96 -9.26
N ASP A 336 16.81 -0.34 -9.49
CA ASP A 336 17.89 -1.28 -9.80
C ASP A 336 17.35 -2.59 -10.44
N PHE A 337 18.24 -3.42 -10.98
CA PHE A 337 17.89 -4.71 -11.57
C PHE A 337 18.98 -5.79 -11.36
N PHE A 338 18.58 -7.06 -11.39
CA PHE A 338 19.47 -8.23 -11.37
C PHE A 338 18.94 -9.37 -12.24
N THR A 339 19.82 -10.33 -12.56
CA THR A 339 19.47 -11.57 -13.27
C THR A 339 19.45 -12.76 -12.31
N VAL A 340 18.44 -13.62 -12.40
CA VAL A 340 18.49 -14.97 -11.80
C VAL A 340 19.28 -15.86 -12.76
N HIS A 341 20.35 -16.50 -12.26
CA HIS A 341 21.34 -17.23 -13.06
C HIS A 341 22.11 -18.21 -12.15
N SER A 342 22.86 -19.16 -12.73
CA SER A 342 23.60 -20.14 -11.92
C SER A 342 24.92 -19.56 -11.39
N THR A 343 25.10 -19.60 -10.07
CA THR A 343 26.34 -19.20 -9.38
C THR A 343 27.22 -20.39 -8.95
N GLU A 344 26.94 -21.59 -9.45
CA GLU A 344 27.76 -22.79 -9.21
C GLU A 344 29.10 -22.68 -9.95
N GLN A 345 30.23 -22.69 -9.21
CA GLN A 345 31.57 -22.48 -9.79
C GLN A 345 31.99 -23.57 -10.79
N GLU A 346 31.35 -24.75 -10.75
CA GLU A 346 31.59 -25.85 -11.67
C GLU A 346 30.98 -25.62 -13.07
N ARG A 347 30.01 -24.70 -13.21
CA ARG A 347 29.41 -24.38 -14.52
C ARG A 347 30.22 -23.36 -15.30
N GLU A 348 30.45 -23.68 -16.56
CA GLU A 348 31.18 -22.84 -17.51
C GLU A 348 30.44 -21.55 -17.88
N PHE A 349 29.10 -21.56 -17.91
CA PHE A 349 28.23 -20.45 -18.31
C PHE A 349 27.34 -19.96 -17.16
N ASP A 350 26.83 -18.72 -17.26
CA ASP A 350 25.88 -18.15 -16.31
C ASP A 350 24.46 -18.68 -16.51
N ASP A 351 24.05 -18.84 -17.77
CA ASP A 351 22.73 -19.29 -18.23
C ASP A 351 21.57 -18.60 -17.47
N PRO A 352 21.33 -17.28 -17.70
CA PRO A 352 20.34 -16.51 -16.96
C PRO A 352 18.92 -16.95 -17.33
N SER A 353 18.07 -17.18 -16.32
CA SER A 353 16.68 -17.61 -16.49
C SER A 353 15.68 -16.47 -16.47
N ALA A 354 15.91 -15.44 -15.66
CA ALA A 354 15.00 -14.31 -15.53
C ALA A 354 15.74 -13.00 -15.25
N LEU A 355 15.17 -11.89 -15.72
CA LEU A 355 15.52 -10.52 -15.34
C LEU A 355 14.50 -10.01 -14.33
N VAL A 356 14.95 -9.47 -13.20
CA VAL A 356 14.12 -8.81 -12.18
C VAL A 356 14.49 -7.33 -12.14
N VAL A 357 13.51 -6.46 -12.35
CA VAL A 357 13.65 -5.00 -12.40
C VAL A 357 12.77 -4.38 -11.32
N LEU A 358 13.39 -3.65 -10.39
CA LEU A 358 12.69 -2.82 -9.42
C LEU A 358 12.55 -1.41 -9.98
N LEU A 359 11.31 -0.98 -10.19
CA LEU A 359 10.98 0.39 -10.55
C LEU A 359 10.54 1.17 -9.31
N GLU A 360 10.35 2.49 -9.43
CA GLU A 360 9.89 3.33 -8.32
C GLU A 360 8.45 2.99 -7.88
N GLU A 361 7.63 2.43 -8.79
CA GLU A 361 6.20 2.17 -8.56
C GLU A 361 5.76 0.70 -8.78
N GLU A 362 6.60 -0.18 -9.33
CA GLU A 362 6.27 -1.62 -9.46
C GLU A 362 7.51 -2.54 -9.57
N LEU A 363 7.30 -3.85 -9.44
CA LEU A 363 8.30 -4.89 -9.70
C LEU A 363 7.97 -5.59 -11.02
N VAL A 364 8.88 -5.56 -11.98
CA VAL A 364 8.75 -6.27 -13.26
C VAL A 364 9.71 -7.47 -13.28
N VAL A 365 9.20 -8.64 -13.65
CA VAL A 365 10.02 -9.83 -13.90
C VAL A 365 9.81 -10.28 -15.33
N ILE A 366 10.90 -10.63 -16.03
CA ILE A 366 10.90 -11.04 -17.43
C ILE A 366 11.60 -12.39 -17.54
N ASP A 367 10.96 -13.32 -18.25
CA ASP A 367 11.54 -14.61 -18.61
C ASP A 367 12.54 -14.42 -19.75
N LEU A 368 13.79 -14.88 -19.56
CA LEU A 368 14.86 -14.82 -20.55
C LEU A 368 15.00 -16.12 -21.36
N GLN A 369 14.31 -17.19 -20.96
CA GLN A 369 14.35 -18.50 -21.64
C GLN A 369 13.28 -18.59 -22.74
N THR A 370 12.12 -17.97 -22.54
CA THR A 370 11.05 -17.93 -23.56
C THR A 370 11.31 -16.83 -24.58
N ALA A 371 11.25 -17.20 -25.87
CA ALA A 371 11.42 -16.28 -27.00
C ALA A 371 10.43 -15.10 -26.93
N GLY A 372 10.91 -13.90 -27.29
CA GLY A 372 10.15 -12.65 -27.17
C GLY A 372 10.11 -12.04 -25.77
N TRP A 373 10.76 -12.67 -24.78
CA TRP A 373 10.97 -12.18 -23.41
C TRP A 373 9.67 -11.68 -22.72
N PRO A 374 8.73 -12.58 -22.40
CA PRO A 374 7.46 -12.23 -21.77
C PRO A 374 7.64 -11.82 -20.30
N SER A 375 6.76 -10.94 -19.82
CA SER A 375 6.68 -10.56 -18.41
C SER A 375 5.99 -11.65 -17.58
N LEU A 376 6.57 -12.02 -16.45
CA LEU A 376 5.99 -12.97 -15.50
C LEU A 376 5.08 -12.26 -14.48
N PRO A 377 3.88 -12.80 -14.18
CA PRO A 377 3.02 -12.23 -13.15
C PRO A 377 3.63 -12.42 -11.75
N THR A 378 3.57 -11.40 -10.91
CA THR A 378 4.13 -11.46 -9.56
C THR A 378 3.14 -12.12 -8.58
N PRO A 379 3.57 -13.10 -7.76
CA PRO A 379 2.70 -13.77 -6.78
C PRO A 379 2.52 -12.96 -5.49
N TYR A 380 3.30 -11.91 -5.31
CA TYR A 380 3.26 -10.92 -4.24
C TYR A 380 3.81 -9.61 -4.82
N LEU A 381 3.99 -8.55 -4.00
CA LEU A 381 4.52 -7.26 -4.47
C LEU A 381 3.72 -6.64 -5.64
N ALA A 382 2.42 -6.96 -5.74
CA ALA A 382 1.56 -6.45 -6.80
C ALA A 382 1.37 -4.92 -6.65
N PRO A 383 1.50 -4.14 -7.74
CA PRO A 383 1.26 -2.70 -7.72
C PRO A 383 -0.25 -2.42 -7.63
N LEU A 384 -0.77 -2.39 -6.41
CA LEU A 384 -2.19 -2.19 -6.13
C LEU A 384 -2.69 -0.82 -6.64
N HIS A 385 -1.79 0.15 -6.76
CA HIS A 385 -2.00 1.50 -7.28
C HIS A 385 -1.71 1.65 -8.77
N SER A 386 -1.54 0.55 -9.52
CA SER A 386 -1.38 0.56 -10.98
C SER A 386 -2.45 1.39 -11.71
N SER A 387 -3.64 1.50 -11.11
CA SER A 387 -4.47 2.71 -11.17
C SER A 387 -4.93 3.05 -9.75
N ALA A 388 -5.16 4.34 -9.46
CA ALA A 388 -5.45 4.81 -8.10
C ALA A 388 -6.69 4.11 -7.48
N ILE A 389 -6.53 3.55 -6.27
CA ILE A 389 -7.61 2.84 -5.56
C ILE A 389 -8.66 3.84 -5.05
N THR A 390 -9.89 3.68 -5.50
CA THR A 390 -11.04 4.55 -5.16
C THR A 390 -11.97 3.90 -4.13
N CYS A 391 -12.09 2.57 -4.10
CA CYS A 391 -12.86 1.85 -3.08
C CYS A 391 -12.38 0.40 -2.86
N SER A 392 -12.77 -0.20 -1.74
CA SER A 392 -12.49 -1.61 -1.43
C SER A 392 -13.72 -2.33 -0.83
N CYS A 393 -13.82 -3.63 -1.10
CA CYS A 393 -14.85 -4.53 -0.57
C CYS A 393 -14.22 -5.88 -0.21
N HIS A 394 -14.60 -6.48 0.92
CA HIS A 394 -14.07 -7.77 1.36
C HIS A 394 -15.19 -8.82 1.46
N ILE A 395 -14.93 -10.03 0.99
CA ILE A 395 -15.86 -11.15 0.99
C ILE A 395 -15.21 -12.36 1.67
N SER A 396 -15.66 -12.68 2.90
CA SER A 396 -15.22 -13.87 3.64
C SER A 396 -15.98 -15.12 3.21
N SER A 397 -15.34 -16.28 3.34
CA SER A 397 -15.91 -17.62 3.14
C SER A 397 -16.53 -17.79 1.74
N VAL A 398 -15.70 -17.63 0.71
CA VAL A 398 -16.08 -17.71 -0.70
C VAL A 398 -16.40 -19.16 -1.09
N PRO A 399 -17.51 -19.45 -1.79
CA PRO A 399 -17.81 -20.82 -2.26
C PRO A 399 -16.77 -21.31 -3.27
N PRO A 400 -16.27 -22.57 -3.16
CA PRO A 400 -15.24 -23.10 -4.07
C PRO A 400 -15.61 -23.01 -5.56
N LYS A 401 -16.89 -23.22 -5.89
CA LYS A 401 -17.39 -23.08 -7.28
C LYS A 401 -17.24 -21.67 -7.85
N LEU A 402 -17.38 -20.63 -7.03
CA LEU A 402 -17.14 -19.25 -7.45
C LEU A 402 -15.64 -19.02 -7.62
N TRP A 403 -14.84 -19.50 -6.66
CA TRP A 403 -13.38 -19.39 -6.71
C TRP A 403 -12.76 -19.99 -7.98
N GLU A 404 -13.10 -21.24 -8.29
CA GLU A 404 -12.60 -21.95 -9.48
C GLU A 404 -12.95 -21.22 -10.78
N ARG A 405 -14.18 -20.70 -10.90
CA ARG A 405 -14.61 -19.92 -12.07
C ARG A 405 -13.84 -18.60 -12.21
N LEU A 406 -13.57 -17.90 -11.11
CA LEU A 406 -12.76 -16.68 -11.12
C LEU A 406 -11.30 -16.95 -11.52
N VAL A 407 -10.70 -18.01 -10.97
CA VAL A 407 -9.33 -18.44 -11.34
C VAL A 407 -9.24 -18.85 -12.81
N ASN A 408 -10.27 -19.52 -13.34
CA ASN A 408 -10.30 -19.92 -14.75
C ASN A 408 -10.49 -18.72 -15.69
N ALA A 409 -11.39 -17.78 -15.37
CA ALA A 409 -11.51 -16.51 -16.10
C ALA A 409 -10.21 -15.70 -16.05
N GLY A 410 -9.53 -15.68 -14.90
CA GLY A 410 -8.22 -15.06 -14.71
C GLY A 410 -7.14 -15.59 -15.65
N LYS A 411 -6.99 -16.92 -15.76
CA LYS A 411 -6.02 -17.55 -16.67
C LYS A 411 -6.24 -17.15 -18.14
N VAL A 412 -7.50 -17.11 -18.58
CA VAL A 412 -7.87 -16.71 -19.95
C VAL A 412 -7.54 -15.23 -20.20
N CYS A 413 -7.68 -14.37 -19.18
CA CYS A 413 -7.43 -12.93 -19.29
C CYS A 413 -5.95 -12.54 -19.12
N CYS A 414 -5.16 -13.29 -18.34
CA CYS A 414 -3.87 -12.80 -17.82
C CYS A 414 -2.62 -13.59 -18.25
N CYS A 415 -2.74 -14.87 -18.66
CA CYS A 415 -1.79 -15.63 -19.50
C CYS A 415 -2.11 -17.15 -19.46
N PRO A 416 -2.01 -17.88 -20.59
CA PRO A 416 -2.36 -19.31 -20.63
C PRO A 416 -1.24 -20.28 -20.20
N VAL A 417 -0.02 -19.81 -19.92
CA VAL A 417 1.14 -20.68 -19.63
C VAL A 417 1.37 -20.84 -18.13
N GLN A 418 1.73 -22.05 -17.71
CA GLN A 418 2.12 -22.35 -16.33
C GLN A 418 3.58 -21.94 -16.09
N TYR A 419 3.79 -20.73 -15.58
CA TYR A 419 5.13 -20.20 -15.28
C TYR A 419 5.65 -20.63 -13.90
N PHE A 420 6.97 -20.68 -13.75
CA PHE A 420 7.66 -20.89 -12.47
C PHE A 420 8.19 -19.54 -11.96
N TRP A 421 7.90 -19.21 -10.68
CA TRP A 421 8.38 -17.97 -10.08
C TRP A 421 9.85 -18.11 -9.64
N PRO A 422 10.79 -17.28 -10.13
CA PRO A 422 12.23 -17.55 -9.99
C PRO A 422 12.82 -17.17 -8.61
N ILE A 423 12.08 -16.44 -7.76
CA ILE A 423 12.50 -16.10 -6.39
C ILE A 423 11.79 -17.09 -5.45
N CYS A 424 12.31 -18.31 -5.40
CA CYS A 424 11.70 -19.45 -4.69
C CYS A 424 12.39 -19.83 -3.36
N GLY A 425 13.14 -18.90 -2.76
CA GLY A 425 13.89 -19.14 -1.53
C GLY A 425 13.04 -19.45 -0.30
N GLY A 426 13.52 -20.37 0.54
CA GLY A 426 12.83 -20.78 1.76
C GLY A 426 11.57 -21.62 1.53
N LYS A 427 10.89 -21.96 2.64
CA LYS A 427 9.68 -22.79 2.64
C LYS A 427 8.62 -22.19 3.54
N ASN A 428 7.43 -21.97 2.97
CA ASN A 428 6.24 -21.60 3.72
C ASN A 428 5.79 -22.76 4.63
N MET A 429 5.57 -22.45 5.91
CA MET A 429 5.19 -23.36 6.99
C MET A 429 3.80 -23.04 7.54
N ALA A 430 3.13 -22.00 7.05
CA ALA A 430 1.77 -21.68 7.42
C ALA A 430 0.81 -22.80 6.95
N PRO A 431 -0.20 -23.16 7.76
CA PRO A 431 -1.23 -24.09 7.32
C PRO A 431 -2.02 -23.48 6.15
N PRO A 432 -2.52 -24.30 5.20
CA PRO A 432 -3.38 -23.80 4.14
C PRO A 432 -4.64 -23.14 4.73
N PRO A 433 -5.15 -22.04 4.13
CA PRO A 433 -6.26 -21.29 4.68
C PRO A 433 -7.53 -22.15 4.73
N LYS A 434 -8.18 -22.20 5.90
CA LYS A 434 -9.41 -22.99 6.11
C LYS A 434 -10.61 -22.48 5.30
N GLN A 435 -10.57 -21.23 4.88
CA GLN A 435 -11.59 -20.56 4.08
C GLN A 435 -10.92 -19.64 3.07
N GLN A 436 -11.49 -19.54 1.88
CA GLN A 436 -11.07 -18.57 0.87
C GLN A 436 -11.69 -17.21 1.15
N GLU A 437 -10.89 -16.15 1.04
CA GLU A 437 -11.29 -14.76 1.22
C GLU A 437 -10.90 -13.93 0.00
N LEU A 438 -11.82 -13.08 -0.47
CA LEU A 438 -11.58 -12.15 -1.58
C LEU A 438 -11.52 -10.72 -1.08
N LEU A 439 -10.47 -10.00 -1.47
CA LEU A 439 -10.43 -8.54 -1.45
C LEU A 439 -10.70 -8.04 -2.89
N LEU A 440 -11.63 -7.11 -3.03
CA LEU A 440 -11.94 -6.43 -4.28
C LEU A 440 -11.51 -4.97 -4.17
N THR A 441 -10.74 -4.47 -5.13
CA THR A 441 -10.37 -3.05 -5.23
C THR A 441 -10.97 -2.45 -6.49
N GLY A 442 -11.66 -1.32 -6.35
CA GLY A 442 -12.11 -0.49 -7.46
C GLY A 442 -11.13 0.66 -7.67
N HIS A 443 -10.95 1.06 -8.93
CA HIS A 443 -9.90 2.01 -9.33
C HIS A 443 -10.44 3.16 -10.18
N GLU A 444 -9.62 4.19 -10.37
CA GLU A 444 -9.95 5.41 -11.13
C GLU A 444 -10.13 5.15 -12.63
N ASP A 445 -9.38 4.20 -13.21
CA ASP A 445 -9.50 3.70 -14.60
C ASP A 445 -10.81 2.90 -14.91
N GLY A 446 -11.72 2.79 -13.94
CA GLY A 446 -12.94 1.99 -14.08
C GLY A 446 -12.71 0.48 -14.02
N THR A 447 -11.56 0.02 -13.54
CA THR A 447 -11.29 -1.41 -13.32
C THR A 447 -11.68 -1.87 -11.91
N VAL A 448 -11.98 -3.16 -11.78
CA VAL A 448 -12.10 -3.86 -10.50
C VAL A 448 -11.15 -5.05 -10.49
N ARG A 449 -10.19 -5.05 -9.57
CA ARG A 449 -9.20 -6.13 -9.39
C ARG A 449 -9.65 -7.05 -8.24
N PHE A 450 -9.51 -8.36 -8.45
CA PHE A 450 -9.88 -9.42 -7.50
C PHE A 450 -8.60 -10.05 -6.94
N TRP A 451 -8.48 -10.08 -5.62
CA TRP A 451 -7.27 -10.53 -4.92
C TRP A 451 -7.57 -11.66 -3.94
N ASP A 452 -6.68 -12.66 -3.88
CA ASP A 452 -6.67 -13.68 -2.83
C ASP A 452 -6.19 -13.07 -1.51
N ALA A 453 -7.12 -12.83 -0.58
CA ALA A 453 -6.83 -12.32 0.75
C ALA A 453 -6.78 -13.43 1.82
N SER A 454 -6.80 -14.71 1.41
CA SER A 454 -6.92 -15.85 2.33
C SER A 454 -5.66 -16.08 3.19
N GLY A 455 -4.50 -15.63 2.72
CA GLY A 455 -3.21 -15.91 3.33
C GLY A 455 -2.28 -14.70 3.45
N VAL A 456 -0.98 -14.98 3.48
CA VAL A 456 0.12 -14.02 3.64
C VAL A 456 0.41 -13.27 2.32
N ALA A 457 0.44 -13.97 1.20
CA ALA A 457 0.59 -13.36 -0.12
C ALA A 457 -0.77 -12.91 -0.67
N LEU A 458 -0.92 -11.62 -0.98
CA LEU A 458 -2.09 -11.05 -1.66
C LEU A 458 -1.94 -11.23 -3.18
N THR A 459 -2.52 -12.28 -3.74
CA THR A 459 -2.29 -12.67 -5.15
C THR A 459 -3.39 -12.15 -6.09
N PRO A 460 -3.08 -11.69 -7.31
CA PRO A 460 -4.10 -11.30 -8.30
C PRO A 460 -4.79 -12.52 -8.90
N ILE A 461 -6.13 -12.49 -8.95
CA ILE A 461 -6.96 -13.58 -9.53
C ILE A 461 -7.59 -13.16 -10.86
N TYR A 462 -8.25 -12.01 -10.92
CA TYR A 462 -9.05 -11.58 -12.07
C TYR A 462 -9.12 -10.05 -12.14
N LYS A 463 -9.14 -9.48 -13.36
CA LYS A 463 -9.32 -8.04 -13.63
C LYS A 463 -10.58 -7.83 -14.47
N LEU A 464 -11.54 -7.08 -13.95
CA LEU A 464 -12.69 -6.56 -14.69
C LEU A 464 -12.37 -5.15 -15.21
N GLY A 465 -12.61 -4.87 -16.48
CA GLY A 465 -12.63 -3.51 -17.03
C GLY A 465 -14.05 -3.10 -17.39
N THR A 466 -14.51 -1.93 -16.93
CA THR A 466 -15.84 -1.40 -17.27
C THR A 466 -15.84 -0.42 -18.44
N ALA A 467 -14.68 0.14 -18.80
CA ALA A 467 -14.52 1.12 -19.88
C ALA A 467 -15.08 0.66 -21.24
N ASN A 468 -14.96 -0.63 -21.57
CA ASN A 468 -15.45 -1.22 -22.84
C ASN A 468 -16.97 -1.05 -23.07
N VAL A 469 -17.74 -0.70 -22.04
CA VAL A 469 -19.19 -0.40 -22.14
C VAL A 469 -19.45 1.02 -22.63
N PHE A 470 -18.46 1.91 -22.59
CA PHE A 470 -18.59 3.35 -22.87
C PHE A 470 -17.67 3.79 -24.00
N HIS A 471 -18.08 4.83 -24.72
CA HIS A 471 -17.16 5.62 -25.53
C HIS A 471 -16.23 6.40 -24.58
N THR A 472 -14.93 6.34 -24.84
CA THR A 472 -13.91 7.05 -24.05
C THR A 472 -13.13 8.01 -24.94
N ASP A 473 -12.57 9.07 -24.36
CA ASP A 473 -11.81 10.09 -25.10
C ASP A 473 -10.49 9.54 -25.71
N CYS A 474 -10.17 8.26 -25.44
CA CYS A 474 -9.03 7.50 -25.99
C CYS A 474 -9.42 6.49 -27.08
N ASP A 475 -10.71 6.32 -27.41
CA ASP A 475 -11.08 5.64 -28.64
C ASP A 475 -10.51 6.46 -29.82
N PRO A 476 -9.76 5.87 -30.76
CA PRO A 476 -9.32 6.61 -31.94
C PRO A 476 -10.57 7.13 -32.66
N SER A 477 -10.60 8.43 -32.94
CA SER A 477 -11.68 9.03 -33.72
C SER A 477 -11.79 8.28 -35.04
N ASP A 478 -12.97 7.74 -35.35
CA ASP A 478 -13.36 7.19 -36.65
C ASP A 478 -13.43 8.30 -37.72
N ASP A 479 -12.36 9.08 -37.88
CA ASP A 479 -12.19 10.10 -38.90
C ASP A 479 -11.36 9.49 -40.04
N PRO A 480 -11.98 9.14 -41.18
CA PRO A 480 -11.36 8.30 -42.22
C PRO A 480 -10.33 9.07 -43.10
N GLN A 481 -9.62 10.04 -42.52
CA GLN A 481 -8.63 10.88 -43.19
C GLN A 481 -7.28 11.00 -42.46
N ASP A 482 -7.05 10.26 -41.37
CA ASP A 482 -5.71 10.21 -40.75
C ASP A 482 -4.79 9.24 -41.54
N PRO A 483 -3.67 9.71 -42.17
CA PRO A 483 -2.85 8.88 -43.05
C PRO A 483 -2.06 7.77 -42.34
N GLY A 484 -2.03 7.74 -41.00
CA GLY A 484 -1.27 6.78 -40.21
C GLY A 484 -1.84 5.35 -40.15
N ASN A 485 -2.98 5.08 -40.79
CA ASN A 485 -3.69 3.80 -40.74
C ASN A 485 -3.46 2.88 -41.96
N ASP A 486 -2.39 3.11 -42.73
CA ASP A 486 -1.95 2.17 -43.77
C ASP A 486 -1.11 1.04 -43.14
N PRO A 487 -1.57 -0.23 -43.14
CA PRO A 487 -0.84 -1.34 -42.52
C PRO A 487 0.53 -1.61 -43.16
N ASP A 488 0.78 -1.17 -44.40
CA ASP A 488 2.09 -1.31 -45.05
C ASP A 488 3.11 -0.24 -44.61
N MET A 489 2.72 0.80 -43.84
CA MET A 489 3.65 1.77 -43.24
C MET A 489 4.09 1.43 -41.81
N GLN A 490 3.53 0.40 -41.17
CA GLN A 490 3.91 -0.02 -39.80
C GLN A 490 5.20 -0.89 -39.76
N GLN A 491 6.00 -0.90 -40.82
CA GLN A 491 7.28 -1.62 -40.92
C GLN A 491 8.49 -0.70 -41.19
N GLU A 492 8.43 0.59 -40.83
CA GLU A 492 9.66 1.26 -40.43
C GLU A 492 10.10 0.67 -39.07
N GLU A 493 11.29 0.06 -39.01
CA GLU A 493 11.85 -0.44 -37.76
C GLU A 493 12.04 0.73 -36.78
N GLU A 494 11.11 0.90 -35.83
CA GLU A 494 11.20 1.96 -34.82
C GLU A 494 12.50 1.77 -34.03
N TRP A 495 13.44 2.71 -34.20
CA TRP A 495 14.74 2.68 -33.54
C TRP A 495 14.88 3.90 -32.60
N PRO A 496 15.08 3.70 -31.28
CA PRO A 496 15.25 2.43 -30.56
C PRO A 496 14.02 1.48 -30.56
N PRO A 497 14.23 0.15 -30.50
CA PRO A 497 13.17 -0.86 -30.55
C PRO A 497 12.42 -0.95 -29.21
N PHE A 498 11.52 -0.01 -28.98
CA PHE A 498 10.79 0.12 -27.72
C PHE A 498 9.73 -0.97 -27.52
N LYS A 499 9.75 -1.56 -26.32
CA LYS A 499 8.71 -2.47 -25.82
C LYS A 499 8.22 -1.95 -24.47
N LYS A 500 7.02 -1.38 -24.42
CA LYS A 500 6.40 -0.97 -23.14
C LYS A 500 6.16 -2.19 -22.25
N VAL A 501 6.64 -2.14 -21.00
CA VAL A 501 6.46 -3.20 -20.00
C VAL A 501 6.11 -2.58 -18.65
N GLY A 502 5.38 -3.32 -17.83
CA GLY A 502 4.80 -2.84 -16.58
C GLY A 502 3.28 -2.70 -16.69
N CYS A 503 2.65 -2.34 -15.58
CA CYS A 503 1.22 -2.08 -15.50
C CYS A 503 0.87 -0.83 -14.68
N PHE A 504 1.86 -0.12 -14.13
CA PHE A 504 1.64 1.15 -13.47
C PHE A 504 1.33 2.26 -14.49
N ASP A 505 0.17 2.90 -14.34
CA ASP A 505 -0.21 4.07 -15.12
C ASP A 505 -0.20 5.33 -14.22
N PRO A 506 0.70 6.31 -14.46
CA PRO A 506 0.69 7.59 -13.75
C PRO A 506 -0.42 8.53 -14.22
N TYR A 507 -1.13 8.20 -15.30
CA TYR A 507 -2.19 9.00 -15.88
C TYR A 507 -3.58 8.50 -15.46
N SER A 508 -4.59 9.36 -15.69
CA SER A 508 -5.99 9.05 -15.49
C SER A 508 -6.72 9.61 -16.70
N ASP A 509 -7.05 8.72 -17.62
CA ASP A 509 -7.69 9.07 -18.91
C ASP A 509 -9.02 9.79 -18.67
N ASP A 510 -9.92 9.16 -17.90
CA ASP A 510 -11.22 9.73 -17.57
C ASP A 510 -11.67 9.41 -16.13
N PRO A 511 -11.68 10.39 -15.21
CA PRO A 511 -12.10 10.18 -13.83
C PRO A 511 -13.61 9.89 -13.68
N ARG A 512 -14.42 10.02 -14.74
CA ARG A 512 -15.83 9.58 -14.77
C ARG A 512 -15.95 8.05 -14.60
N LEU A 513 -14.96 7.29 -15.09
CA LEU A 513 -14.93 5.82 -15.02
C LEU A 513 -14.76 5.29 -13.58
N GLY A 514 -14.14 6.08 -12.70
CA GLY A 514 -13.68 5.63 -11.38
C GLY A 514 -14.73 4.93 -10.51
N ILE A 515 -14.38 3.74 -9.98
CA ILE A 515 -15.32 2.88 -9.24
C ILE A 515 -15.50 3.36 -7.79
N GLN A 516 -16.70 3.81 -7.43
CA GLN A 516 -17.02 4.38 -6.11
C GLN A 516 -17.55 3.35 -5.12
N LYS A 517 -18.26 2.32 -5.60
CA LYS A 517 -18.84 1.24 -4.78
C LYS A 517 -18.84 -0.10 -5.52
N ILE A 518 -18.67 -1.17 -4.76
CA ILE A 518 -18.70 -2.57 -5.21
C ILE A 518 -19.60 -3.37 -4.26
N SER A 519 -20.44 -4.24 -4.79
CA SER A 519 -21.22 -5.22 -4.02
C SER A 519 -21.29 -6.56 -4.77
N LEU A 520 -20.78 -7.64 -4.18
CA LEU A 520 -20.73 -8.98 -4.78
C LEU A 520 -21.60 -9.96 -3.97
N CYS A 521 -22.60 -10.58 -4.60
CA CYS A 521 -23.30 -11.71 -4.01
C CYS A 521 -22.57 -13.02 -4.38
N LYS A 522 -21.84 -13.58 -3.41
CA LYS A 522 -21.00 -14.78 -3.58
C LYS A 522 -21.77 -16.08 -3.91
N TYR A 523 -23.10 -16.10 -3.78
CA TYR A 523 -23.94 -17.27 -4.05
C TYR A 523 -24.60 -17.24 -5.44
N SER A 524 -25.07 -16.07 -5.87
CA SER A 524 -25.71 -15.88 -7.18
C SER A 524 -24.73 -15.52 -8.30
N ASN A 525 -23.47 -15.22 -7.95
CA ASN A 525 -22.43 -14.72 -8.85
C ASN A 525 -22.87 -13.43 -9.58
N LYS A 526 -23.65 -12.58 -8.89
CA LYS A 526 -24.03 -11.22 -9.34
C LYS A 526 -23.14 -10.19 -8.66
N LEU A 527 -22.59 -9.30 -9.47
CA LEU A 527 -21.72 -8.20 -9.05
C LEU A 527 -22.38 -6.87 -9.44
N VAL A 528 -22.33 -5.89 -8.56
CA VAL A 528 -22.72 -4.51 -8.85
C VAL A 528 -21.51 -3.62 -8.66
N VAL A 529 -21.20 -2.82 -9.66
CA VAL A 529 -20.18 -1.77 -9.62
C VAL A 529 -20.84 -0.43 -9.92
N ALA A 530 -20.47 0.62 -9.18
CA ALA A 530 -21.04 1.95 -9.35
C ALA A 530 -19.93 3.00 -9.41
N GLY A 531 -20.03 3.95 -10.34
CA GLY A 531 -18.95 4.86 -10.71
C GLY A 531 -19.15 6.34 -10.36
N THR A 532 -18.22 7.18 -10.84
CA THR A 532 -18.14 8.62 -10.55
C THR A 532 -19.20 9.46 -11.26
N ALA A 533 -19.69 9.04 -12.44
CA ALA A 533 -20.65 9.78 -13.28
C ALA A 533 -22.08 9.22 -13.20
N GLY A 534 -22.47 8.64 -12.06
CA GLY A 534 -23.82 8.12 -11.82
C GLY A 534 -24.13 6.78 -12.52
N GLN A 535 -23.17 6.15 -13.18
CA GLN A 535 -23.32 4.84 -13.80
C GLN A 535 -23.29 3.71 -12.76
N VAL A 536 -24.25 2.79 -12.83
CA VAL A 536 -24.35 1.58 -11.99
C VAL A 536 -24.53 0.37 -12.90
N ILE A 537 -23.57 -0.55 -12.91
CA ILE A 537 -23.57 -1.72 -13.79
C ILE A 537 -23.82 -2.98 -12.96
N VAL A 538 -24.81 -3.77 -13.37
CA VAL A 538 -25.05 -5.13 -12.86
C VAL A 538 -24.38 -6.12 -13.79
N LEU A 539 -23.50 -6.97 -13.25
CA LEU A 539 -22.77 -7.99 -13.97
C LEU A 539 -23.11 -9.40 -13.47
N GLY A 540 -23.01 -10.39 -14.36
CA GLY A 540 -23.09 -11.81 -14.04
C GLY A 540 -21.83 -12.54 -14.47
N LEU A 541 -21.43 -13.55 -13.69
CA LEU A 541 -20.29 -14.40 -14.02
C LEU A 541 -20.66 -15.44 -15.10
N SER A 542 -20.03 -15.35 -16.27
CA SER A 542 -20.13 -16.30 -17.39
C SER A 542 -18.78 -16.98 -17.64
N ASP A 543 -18.80 -18.24 -18.09
CA ASP A 543 -17.59 -19.00 -18.42
C ASP A 543 -17.25 -18.93 -19.93
N GLU A 544 -18.15 -18.37 -20.73
CA GLU A 544 -18.02 -18.25 -22.19
C GLU A 544 -17.94 -16.79 -22.64
N ARG A 545 -17.26 -16.54 -23.77
CA ARG A 545 -17.20 -15.23 -24.42
C ARG A 545 -18.58 -14.87 -24.98
N SER A 546 -18.99 -13.60 -24.87
CA SER A 546 -20.30 -13.12 -25.35
C SER A 546 -20.19 -11.77 -26.06
N ASP A 547 -21.13 -11.50 -26.96
CA ASP A 547 -21.21 -10.27 -27.77
C ASP A 547 -22.56 -9.56 -27.63
N HIS A 548 -23.28 -9.81 -26.53
CA HIS A 548 -24.60 -9.22 -26.29
C HIS A 548 -24.54 -7.71 -26.01
N SER A 549 -25.60 -7.01 -26.40
CA SER A 549 -25.80 -5.60 -26.06
C SER A 549 -26.12 -5.42 -24.56
N VAL A 550 -25.60 -4.36 -23.94
CA VAL A 550 -25.95 -3.99 -22.57
C VAL A 550 -27.19 -3.11 -22.57
N ASP A 551 -28.23 -3.53 -21.86
CA ASP A 551 -29.44 -2.73 -21.73
C ASP A 551 -29.23 -1.51 -20.82
N VAL A 552 -29.64 -0.33 -21.30
CA VAL A 552 -29.45 0.94 -20.60
C VAL A 552 -30.78 1.46 -20.07
N SER A 553 -30.85 1.73 -18.77
CA SER A 553 -32.01 2.34 -18.11
C SER A 553 -31.61 3.64 -17.44
N VAL A 554 -32.39 4.70 -17.62
CA VAL A 554 -32.15 6.01 -17.00
C VAL A 554 -33.08 6.17 -15.80
N VAL A 555 -32.54 6.59 -14.65
CA VAL A 555 -33.31 6.87 -13.43
C VAL A 555 -33.07 8.31 -13.00
N ASP A 556 -34.11 9.14 -13.13
CA ASP A 556 -34.08 10.53 -12.72
C ASP A 556 -34.44 10.68 -11.23
N LEU A 557 -33.47 11.08 -10.43
CA LEU A 557 -33.61 11.32 -8.99
C LEU A 557 -34.24 12.68 -8.68
N LEU A 558 -34.44 13.54 -9.69
CA LEU A 558 -34.99 14.88 -9.59
C LEU A 558 -36.31 15.06 -10.37
N GLN A 559 -36.98 13.96 -10.75
CA GLN A 559 -38.21 13.98 -11.55
C GLN A 559 -39.31 14.90 -10.97
N ASP A 560 -39.38 15.03 -9.64
CA ASP A 560 -40.32 15.92 -8.91
C ASP A 560 -39.81 17.37 -8.76
N ARG A 561 -38.73 17.79 -9.43
CA ARG A 561 -38.07 19.10 -9.26
C ARG A 561 -37.73 19.82 -10.56
N GLU A 562 -38.49 20.87 -10.83
CA GLU A 562 -38.19 21.81 -11.90
C GLU A 562 -37.08 22.80 -11.51
N GLY A 563 -36.34 23.30 -12.51
CA GLY A 563 -35.37 24.40 -12.35
C GLY A 563 -33.98 24.02 -11.81
N PHE A 564 -33.70 22.74 -11.51
CA PHE A 564 -32.35 22.30 -11.17
C PHE A 564 -31.44 22.25 -12.41
N THR A 565 -30.23 22.79 -12.31
CA THR A 565 -29.21 22.73 -13.38
C THR A 565 -28.01 21.92 -12.90
N TRP A 566 -27.67 20.84 -13.62
CA TRP A 566 -26.41 20.11 -13.40
C TRP A 566 -25.21 20.97 -13.84
N LYS A 567 -24.11 20.90 -13.08
CA LYS A 567 -22.87 21.67 -13.30
C LYS A 567 -21.60 20.82 -13.10
N GLY A 568 -21.73 19.51 -13.09
CA GLY A 568 -20.61 18.57 -12.99
C GLY A 568 -20.21 18.01 -14.34
N HIS A 569 -19.45 16.93 -14.33
CA HIS A 569 -19.16 16.14 -15.53
C HIS A 569 -20.43 15.54 -16.12
N ASP A 570 -20.52 15.48 -17.44
CA ASP A 570 -21.62 14.78 -18.11
C ASP A 570 -21.52 13.26 -17.93
N ARG A 571 -22.64 12.56 -18.19
CA ARG A 571 -22.70 11.10 -18.17
C ARG A 571 -21.71 10.50 -19.18
N LEU A 572 -21.25 9.27 -18.91
CA LEU A 572 -20.55 8.48 -19.92
C LEU A 572 -21.54 8.00 -20.99
N GLU A 573 -21.13 8.00 -22.25
CA GLU A 573 -21.97 7.56 -23.36
C GLU A 573 -21.80 6.05 -23.59
N PRO A 574 -22.85 5.23 -23.43
CA PRO A 574 -22.74 3.78 -23.60
C PRO A 574 -22.64 3.38 -25.07
N ARG A 575 -21.75 2.44 -25.40
CA ARG A 575 -21.61 1.89 -26.75
C ARG A 575 -22.85 1.08 -27.13
N LEU A 576 -23.43 1.36 -28.30
CA LEU A 576 -24.55 0.57 -28.87
C LEU A 576 -24.14 -0.87 -29.21
N ARG A 577 -22.86 -1.08 -29.53
CA ARG A 577 -22.23 -2.40 -29.74
C ARG A 577 -20.86 -2.41 -29.07
N PRO A 578 -20.74 -2.86 -27.81
CA PRO A 578 -19.44 -3.02 -27.16
C PRO A 578 -18.63 -4.14 -27.83
N ALA A 579 -17.31 -4.13 -27.62
CA ALA A 579 -16.46 -5.25 -28.04
C ALA A 579 -16.85 -6.54 -27.26
N PRO A 580 -16.74 -7.75 -27.87
CA PRO A 580 -17.20 -8.97 -27.23
C PRO A 580 -16.49 -9.26 -25.90
N PHE A 581 -17.28 -9.41 -24.83
CA PHE A 581 -16.82 -9.59 -23.47
C PHE A 581 -16.13 -10.96 -23.27
N PRO A 582 -14.94 -11.01 -22.63
CA PRO A 582 -14.28 -12.27 -22.31
C PRO A 582 -15.04 -13.06 -21.23
N PRO A 583 -14.71 -14.36 -21.04
CA PRO A 583 -15.12 -15.11 -19.84
C PRO A 583 -14.80 -14.35 -18.56
N GLY A 584 -15.73 -14.36 -17.60
CA GLY A 584 -15.65 -13.56 -16.37
C GLY A 584 -16.96 -12.83 -16.06
N PHE A 585 -16.87 -11.72 -15.34
CA PHE A 585 -18.04 -10.87 -15.06
C PHE A 585 -18.40 -10.03 -16.28
N GLN A 586 -19.58 -10.27 -16.84
CA GLN A 586 -20.09 -9.61 -18.03
C GLN A 586 -21.26 -8.70 -17.69
N PRO A 587 -21.34 -7.47 -18.25
CA PRO A 587 -22.40 -6.52 -17.94
C PRO A 587 -23.75 -6.99 -18.49
N LEU A 588 -24.79 -6.90 -17.67
CA LEU A 588 -26.15 -7.32 -18.00
C LEU A 588 -27.09 -6.12 -18.16
N VAL A 589 -26.98 -5.14 -17.27
CA VAL A 589 -27.77 -3.90 -17.26
C VAL A 589 -26.90 -2.76 -16.77
N LEU A 590 -26.99 -1.61 -17.46
CA LEU A 590 -26.46 -0.32 -17.04
C LEU A 590 -27.62 0.58 -16.58
N VAL A 591 -27.59 1.02 -15.33
CA VAL A 591 -28.48 2.04 -14.79
C VAL A 591 -27.73 3.35 -14.70
N GLN A 592 -28.19 4.38 -15.41
CA GLN A 592 -27.62 5.73 -15.40
C GLN A 592 -28.46 6.64 -14.50
N CYS A 593 -27.87 7.14 -13.43
CA CYS A 593 -28.49 8.17 -12.59
C CYS A 593 -28.54 9.52 -13.32
N MET A 594 -29.64 10.24 -13.18
CA MET A 594 -29.74 11.66 -13.51
C MET A 594 -30.08 12.47 -12.25
N PRO A 595 -29.36 13.57 -11.95
CA PRO A 595 -28.08 13.99 -12.55
C PRO A 595 -26.98 12.91 -12.45
N PRO A 596 -25.96 12.94 -13.33
CA PRO A 596 -24.85 11.98 -13.36
C PRO A 596 -23.82 12.23 -12.23
N ALA A 597 -24.31 12.28 -11.00
CA ALA A 597 -23.50 12.50 -9.81
C ALA A 597 -22.90 11.19 -9.27
N SER A 598 -21.75 11.31 -8.61
CA SER A 598 -21.03 10.19 -7.99
C SER A 598 -21.94 9.36 -7.09
N VAL A 599 -21.91 8.03 -7.29
CA VAL A 599 -22.67 7.10 -6.47
C VAL A 599 -22.01 6.98 -5.09
N THR A 600 -22.77 7.27 -4.04
CA THR A 600 -22.29 7.37 -2.65
C THR A 600 -22.61 6.14 -1.81
N ALA A 601 -23.65 5.38 -2.19
CA ALA A 601 -24.05 4.12 -1.57
C ALA A 601 -24.62 3.15 -2.61
N VAL A 602 -24.43 1.85 -2.41
CA VAL A 602 -25.06 0.80 -3.22
C VAL A 602 -25.41 -0.39 -2.32
N ALA A 603 -26.48 -1.11 -2.65
CA ALA A 603 -26.86 -2.37 -2.04
C ALA A 603 -27.45 -3.31 -3.11
N LEU A 604 -27.13 -4.60 -3.03
CA LEU A 604 -27.62 -5.66 -3.91
C LEU A 604 -28.42 -6.66 -3.07
N HIS A 605 -29.67 -6.94 -3.43
CA HIS A 605 -30.42 -8.08 -2.92
C HIS A 605 -30.66 -9.09 -4.04
N ALA A 606 -29.72 -10.03 -4.19
CA ALA A 606 -29.71 -10.94 -5.32
C ALA A 606 -30.97 -11.83 -5.39
N GLU A 607 -31.46 -12.30 -4.25
CA GLU A 607 -32.64 -13.16 -4.14
C GLU A 607 -33.96 -12.46 -4.53
N TRP A 608 -34.00 -11.12 -4.43
CA TRP A 608 -35.17 -10.33 -4.84
C TRP A 608 -35.01 -9.71 -6.23
N ASN A 609 -33.86 -9.93 -6.88
CA ASN A 609 -33.45 -9.26 -8.12
C ASN A 609 -33.46 -7.71 -8.05
N LEU A 610 -33.17 -7.15 -6.87
CA LEU A 610 -33.18 -5.71 -6.63
C LEU A 610 -31.77 -5.15 -6.41
N ILE A 611 -31.54 -3.94 -6.93
CA ILE A 611 -30.43 -3.07 -6.53
C ILE A 611 -30.97 -1.74 -6.01
N ALA A 612 -30.32 -1.19 -4.99
CA ALA A 612 -30.53 0.18 -4.54
C ALA A 612 -29.22 0.96 -4.68
N PHE A 613 -29.31 2.22 -5.12
CA PHE A 613 -28.16 3.11 -5.30
C PHE A 613 -28.51 4.53 -4.81
N GLY A 614 -27.52 5.23 -4.28
CA GLY A 614 -27.68 6.58 -3.72
C GLY A 614 -26.61 7.53 -4.23
N THR A 615 -26.95 8.81 -4.34
CA THR A 615 -26.06 9.90 -4.76
C THR A 615 -26.11 11.05 -3.75
N SER A 616 -25.52 12.20 -4.11
CA SER A 616 -25.71 13.47 -3.41
C SER A 616 -27.15 14.01 -3.44
N HIS A 617 -27.99 13.57 -4.38
CA HIS A 617 -29.31 14.17 -4.65
C HIS A 617 -30.50 13.34 -4.18
N GLY A 618 -30.31 12.02 -4.08
CA GLY A 618 -31.39 11.06 -3.87
C GLY A 618 -30.92 9.62 -3.89
N PHE A 619 -31.87 8.69 -3.85
CA PHE A 619 -31.63 7.26 -4.06
C PHE A 619 -32.71 6.64 -4.94
N GLY A 620 -32.34 5.56 -5.62
CA GLY A 620 -33.25 4.75 -6.43
C GLY A 620 -33.28 3.28 -5.98
N LEU A 621 -34.37 2.61 -6.33
CA LEU A 621 -34.54 1.15 -6.29
C LEU A 621 -34.88 0.68 -7.71
N PHE A 622 -34.19 -0.35 -8.17
CA PHE A 622 -34.31 -0.86 -9.54
C PHE A 622 -34.36 -2.39 -9.55
N ASP A 623 -35.32 -2.95 -10.28
CA ASP A 623 -35.46 -4.38 -10.57
C ASP A 623 -34.63 -4.69 -11.81
N TYR A 624 -33.50 -5.38 -11.63
CA TYR A 624 -32.59 -5.71 -12.72
C TYR A 624 -32.98 -6.98 -13.49
N HIS A 625 -33.99 -7.72 -13.03
CA HIS A 625 -34.55 -8.85 -13.77
C HIS A 625 -35.61 -8.38 -14.76
N ARG A 626 -36.54 -7.52 -14.31
CA ARG A 626 -37.55 -6.87 -15.17
C ARG A 626 -37.06 -5.62 -15.87
N ARG A 627 -35.87 -5.11 -15.52
CA ARG A 627 -35.22 -3.90 -16.07
C ARG A 627 -36.07 -2.64 -15.88
N ASN A 628 -36.63 -2.49 -14.68
CA ASN A 628 -37.57 -1.41 -14.36
C ASN A 628 -37.17 -0.62 -13.11
N ALA A 629 -37.38 0.69 -13.14
CA ALA A 629 -37.25 1.55 -11.97
C ALA A 629 -38.46 1.36 -11.05
N VAL A 630 -38.21 1.02 -9.79
CA VAL A 630 -39.24 0.79 -8.77
C VAL A 630 -39.47 2.04 -7.92
N LEU A 631 -38.40 2.78 -7.63
CA LEU A 631 -38.43 4.02 -6.87
C LEU A 631 -37.32 4.95 -7.36
N ALA A 632 -37.63 6.24 -7.46
CA ALA A 632 -36.65 7.33 -7.44
C ALA A 632 -37.08 8.32 -6.35
N ARG A 633 -36.18 8.68 -5.45
CA ARG A 633 -36.49 9.55 -4.30
C ARG A 633 -35.44 10.65 -4.15
N CYS A 634 -35.85 11.88 -4.42
CA CYS A 634 -35.07 13.07 -4.07
C CYS A 634 -34.97 13.24 -2.54
N THR A 635 -33.79 13.62 -2.06
CA THR A 635 -33.49 13.86 -0.62
C THR A 635 -32.91 15.25 -0.34
N LEU A 636 -32.69 16.09 -1.36
CA LEU A 636 -32.26 17.49 -1.20
C LEU A 636 -33.27 18.32 -0.40
N HIS A 637 -32.86 19.45 0.19
CA HIS A 637 -33.82 20.41 0.75
C HIS A 637 -34.51 21.21 -0.37
N PRO A 638 -35.77 21.67 -0.25
CA PRO A 638 -36.44 22.44 -1.32
C PRO A 638 -35.73 23.72 -1.74
N ASN A 639 -34.93 24.32 -0.84
CA ASN A 639 -34.14 25.53 -1.14
C ASN A 639 -32.80 25.22 -1.85
N ASP A 640 -32.39 23.95 -1.93
CA ASP A 640 -31.11 23.53 -2.53
C ASP A 640 -31.23 23.49 -4.07
N SER A 641 -31.20 24.68 -4.69
CA SER A 641 -31.17 24.86 -6.15
C SER A 641 -29.77 24.64 -6.76
N LEU A 642 -28.73 24.57 -5.92
CA LEU A 642 -27.33 24.42 -6.33
C LEU A 642 -26.62 23.41 -5.42
N ALA A 643 -26.66 22.12 -5.80
CA ALA A 643 -25.81 21.10 -5.19
C ALA A 643 -24.40 21.18 -5.79
N MET A 644 -23.37 21.25 -4.93
CA MET A 644 -21.98 21.47 -5.36
C MET A 644 -21.31 20.27 -6.04
N GLU A 645 -20.23 20.60 -6.75
CA GLU A 645 -19.51 19.81 -7.74
C GLU A 645 -18.69 18.63 -7.18
N GLY A 646 -18.66 17.55 -7.97
CA GLY A 646 -17.62 16.52 -7.93
C GLY A 646 -17.86 15.34 -6.99
N PRO A 647 -17.14 14.22 -7.19
CA PRO A 647 -17.12 13.12 -6.21
C PRO A 647 -16.55 13.61 -4.88
N LEU A 648 -17.08 13.06 -3.78
CA LEU A 648 -16.61 13.31 -2.41
C LEU A 648 -15.10 13.02 -2.20
N SER A 649 -14.46 12.32 -3.15
CA SER A 649 -13.00 12.10 -3.20
C SER A 649 -12.18 13.37 -3.48
N ARG A 650 -12.71 14.40 -4.18
CA ARG A 650 -11.94 15.61 -4.54
C ARG A 650 -11.53 16.48 -3.34
N VAL A 651 -12.03 16.19 -2.13
CA VAL A 651 -11.56 16.80 -0.87
C VAL A 651 -10.15 16.30 -0.46
N LYS A 652 -9.50 15.43 -1.25
CA LYS A 652 -8.12 14.96 -1.00
C LYS A 652 -7.07 15.24 -2.09
N SER A 653 -7.32 16.12 -3.05
CA SER A 653 -6.20 16.71 -3.84
C SER A 653 -5.52 17.84 -3.05
N LEU A 654 -4.83 17.48 -1.95
CA LEU A 654 -4.20 18.43 -1.03
C LEU A 654 -3.08 19.26 -1.68
N LYS A 655 -2.53 18.80 -2.82
CA LYS A 655 -1.56 19.54 -3.65
C LYS A 655 -2.11 20.80 -4.34
N LYS A 656 -3.43 20.95 -4.55
CA LYS A 656 -4.03 22.18 -5.17
C LYS A 656 -4.56 23.19 -4.14
N SER A 657 -5.01 22.76 -2.97
CA SER A 657 -5.59 23.67 -1.95
C SER A 657 -4.59 24.67 -1.35
N LEU A 658 -3.30 24.31 -1.30
CA LEU A 658 -2.25 25.10 -0.64
C LEU A 658 -1.94 26.41 -1.40
N ARG A 659 -2.25 26.48 -2.71
CA ARG A 659 -2.01 27.68 -3.54
C ARG A 659 -3.15 28.71 -3.53
N GLN A 660 -4.31 28.40 -2.93
CA GLN A 660 -5.45 29.32 -2.84
C GLN A 660 -5.67 29.96 -1.45
N SER A 661 -5.26 29.31 -0.36
CA SER A 661 -5.41 29.86 1.01
C SER A 661 -4.69 31.20 1.20
N PHE A 662 -3.50 31.36 0.60
CA PHE A 662 -2.67 32.56 0.76
C PHE A 662 -3.13 33.81 -0.02
N ARG A 663 -4.17 33.74 -0.86
CA ARG A 663 -4.71 34.91 -1.59
C ARG A 663 -6.03 35.47 -1.04
N ARG A 664 -6.63 34.89 0.01
CA ARG A 664 -7.87 35.41 0.63
C ARG A 664 -7.69 36.12 1.98
N ILE A 665 -6.47 36.33 2.46
CA ILE A 665 -6.19 37.13 3.68
C ILE A 665 -5.21 38.26 3.38
N ARG A 666 -5.69 39.33 2.72
CA ARG A 666 -5.13 40.70 2.75
C ARG A 666 -6.02 41.70 1.99
N LYS A 667 -7.12 42.16 2.61
CA LYS A 667 -7.69 43.52 2.45
C LYS A 667 -8.95 43.72 3.32
N SER A 668 -8.76 44.25 4.53
CA SER A 668 -9.53 45.37 5.05
C SER A 668 -8.79 45.96 6.25
N ARG A 669 -8.65 47.28 6.30
CA ARG A 669 -7.84 48.03 7.27
C ARG A 669 -8.74 49.05 7.98
N VAL A 670 -8.49 49.23 9.28
CA VAL A 670 -8.61 50.51 10.02
C VAL A 670 -10.01 51.16 10.09
N SER A 671 -10.57 51.23 11.30
CA SER A 671 -10.48 52.45 12.12
C SER A 671 -11.19 52.26 13.48
N GLY A 672 -10.58 52.75 14.56
CA GLY A 672 -11.18 52.67 15.90
C GLY A 672 -11.70 54.01 16.40
N LYS A 673 -12.77 53.99 17.21
CA LYS A 673 -13.03 55.02 18.23
C LYS A 673 -13.97 54.54 19.33
N LYS A 674 -13.59 54.79 20.59
CA LYS A 674 -14.40 54.53 21.80
C LYS A 674 -15.70 55.34 21.82
N ARG A 675 -16.77 54.76 22.37
CA ARG A 675 -17.70 55.49 23.26
C ARG A 675 -18.37 54.54 24.26
N THR A 676 -18.53 55.02 25.50
CA THR A 676 -18.99 54.33 26.71
C THR A 676 -20.46 54.65 27.02
N ILE A 677 -21.29 53.66 27.40
CA ILE A 677 -22.60 53.83 28.09
C ILE A 677 -22.85 52.66 29.07
N THR A 678 -23.67 52.88 30.11
CA THR A 678 -23.88 52.07 31.33
C THR A 678 -25.38 51.67 31.55
N THR A 679 -25.80 50.82 32.50
CA THR A 679 -25.06 50.22 33.64
C THR A 679 -25.27 48.71 33.96
N PRO A 680 -26.34 48.21 34.64
CA PRO A 680 -26.05 47.32 35.78
C PRO A 680 -26.85 45.99 35.92
N THR A 681 -26.17 44.85 36.00
CA THR A 681 -26.70 43.60 36.63
C THR A 681 -25.59 42.73 37.25
N SER A 682 -24.92 43.19 38.30
CA SER A 682 -23.79 42.46 38.94
C SER A 682 -24.11 41.77 40.29
N LYS A 683 -25.38 41.48 40.59
CA LYS A 683 -25.78 40.82 41.86
C LYS A 683 -26.39 39.41 41.72
N VAL A 684 -26.52 38.89 40.49
CA VAL A 684 -27.00 37.52 40.25
C VAL A 684 -25.84 36.56 39.95
N GLN A 685 -24.70 37.05 39.46
CA GLN A 685 -23.55 36.21 39.11
C GLN A 685 -22.74 35.71 40.33
N GLU A 686 -22.58 36.51 41.40
CA GLU A 686 -21.90 36.05 42.62
C GLU A 686 -22.68 34.96 43.37
N ALA A 687 -24.01 35.04 43.40
CA ALA A 687 -24.85 34.02 44.05
C ALA A 687 -24.78 32.65 43.34
N ASN A 688 -24.59 32.64 42.01
CA ASN A 688 -24.43 31.43 41.24
C ASN A 688 -23.01 30.83 41.34
N ALA A 689 -21.99 31.64 41.64
CA ALA A 689 -20.63 31.15 41.87
C ALA A 689 -20.53 30.37 43.20
N ALA A 690 -21.13 30.88 44.27
CA ALA A 690 -21.10 30.24 45.60
C ALA A 690 -21.84 28.88 45.67
N LEU A 691 -22.74 28.59 44.72
CA LEU A 691 -23.42 27.30 44.60
C LEU A 691 -22.63 26.25 43.81
N ALA A 692 -21.54 26.64 43.12
CA ALA A 692 -20.75 25.74 42.29
C ALA A 692 -19.65 24.97 43.06
N GLU A 693 -19.33 25.36 44.30
CA GLU A 693 -18.22 24.79 45.08
C GLU A 693 -18.63 23.61 45.99
N GLN A 694 -19.85 23.06 45.85
CA GLN A 694 -20.37 21.99 46.72
C GLN A 694 -20.97 20.75 46.03
N GLU A 695 -20.77 20.51 44.73
CA GLU A 695 -21.13 19.23 44.09
C GLU A 695 -19.90 18.39 43.71
N GLU A 696 -19.87 17.13 44.17
CA GLU A 696 -18.84 16.15 43.82
C GLU A 696 -18.73 15.94 42.30
N VAL A 697 -17.50 15.80 41.81
CA VAL A 697 -17.17 15.72 40.38
C VAL A 697 -17.75 14.46 39.71
N ALA A 698 -18.90 14.62 39.06
CA ALA A 698 -19.33 13.75 37.97
C ALA A 698 -18.68 14.23 36.65
N PRO A 699 -18.23 13.32 35.76
CA PRO A 699 -17.59 13.73 34.51
C PRO A 699 -18.55 14.53 33.62
N VAL A 700 -18.13 15.74 33.24
CA VAL A 700 -18.94 16.69 32.47
C VAL A 700 -19.16 16.16 31.05
N GLN A 701 -20.27 15.45 30.84
CA GLN A 701 -20.66 14.98 29.51
C GLN A 701 -21.00 16.17 28.61
N ARG A 702 -20.17 16.41 27.59
CA ARG A 702 -20.37 17.49 26.62
C ARG A 702 -21.74 17.34 25.94
N ARG A 703 -22.56 18.39 25.95
CA ARG A 703 -23.83 18.42 25.22
C ARG A 703 -23.53 18.39 23.72
N ILE A 704 -24.10 17.42 23.01
CA ILE A 704 -24.12 17.39 21.55
C ILE A 704 -25.29 18.28 21.10
N GLU A 705 -24.97 19.41 20.47
CA GLU A 705 -25.96 20.29 19.85
C GLU A 705 -26.34 19.77 18.46
N PRO A 706 -27.60 19.93 18.03
CA PRO A 706 -28.03 19.48 16.71
C PRO A 706 -27.42 20.33 15.60
N ARG A 707 -27.00 19.71 14.50
CA ARG A 707 -26.53 20.43 13.31
C ARG A 707 -27.66 21.25 12.67
N SER A 708 -27.32 22.39 12.07
CA SER A 708 -28.27 23.27 11.35
C SER A 708 -28.92 22.54 10.17
N ALA A 709 -30.13 22.95 9.79
CA ALA A 709 -30.82 22.37 8.63
C ALA A 709 -30.22 22.85 7.31
N ASP A 710 -29.64 24.05 7.29
CA ASP A 710 -29.16 24.75 6.09
C ASP A 710 -27.79 24.26 5.58
N ASP A 711 -27.41 23.01 5.88
CA ASP A 711 -26.21 22.40 5.32
C ASP A 711 -26.51 21.88 3.90
N SER A 712 -25.83 22.45 2.91
CA SER A 712 -25.90 22.09 1.48
C SER A 712 -25.63 20.60 1.18
N LEU A 713 -25.05 19.86 2.12
CA LEU A 713 -24.81 18.41 2.00
C LEU A 713 -25.87 17.57 2.74
N SER A 714 -26.95 18.16 3.24
CA SER A 714 -27.99 17.47 4.04
C SER A 714 -28.60 16.26 3.32
N GLY A 715 -28.90 16.40 2.03
CA GLY A 715 -29.56 15.37 1.22
C GLY A 715 -28.69 14.17 0.82
N VAL A 716 -27.37 14.21 1.02
CA VAL A 716 -26.46 13.15 0.54
C VAL A 716 -26.81 11.80 1.18
N VAL A 717 -27.06 10.78 0.35
CA VAL A 717 -27.30 9.41 0.83
C VAL A 717 -25.96 8.78 1.20
N ARG A 718 -25.88 8.15 2.37
CA ARG A 718 -24.63 7.65 2.97
C ARG A 718 -24.58 6.13 3.09
N CYS A 719 -25.73 5.49 3.30
CA CYS A 719 -25.84 4.03 3.37
C CYS A 719 -27.22 3.54 2.92
N LEU A 720 -27.25 2.32 2.39
CA LEU A 720 -28.44 1.60 1.94
C LEU A 720 -28.39 0.19 2.52
N CYS A 721 -29.52 -0.36 2.96
CA CYS A 721 -29.60 -1.67 3.58
C CYS A 721 -30.94 -2.33 3.23
N PHE A 722 -30.89 -3.55 2.70
CA PHE A 722 -32.07 -4.40 2.56
C PHE A 722 -32.23 -5.28 3.81
N ALA A 723 -33.46 -5.57 4.21
CA ALA A 723 -33.77 -6.45 5.34
C ALA A 723 -35.16 -7.07 5.19
N ASP A 724 -35.31 -8.36 5.52
CA ASP A 724 -36.64 -8.96 5.75
C ASP A 724 -37.02 -8.76 7.23
N THR A 725 -38.02 -7.91 7.51
CA THR A 725 -38.31 -7.50 8.89
C THR A 725 -39.70 -6.89 9.08
N PHE A 726 -40.07 -6.69 10.33
CA PHE A 726 -41.34 -6.10 10.77
C PHE A 726 -41.31 -4.56 10.63
N LEU A 727 -42.08 -4.00 9.68
CA LEU A 727 -42.15 -2.54 9.46
C LEU A 727 -43.55 -1.95 9.65
N ARG A 728 -44.60 -2.64 9.17
CA ARG A 728 -46.01 -2.18 9.28
C ARG A 728 -46.61 -2.60 10.63
N ASP A 729 -46.59 -3.90 10.92
CA ASP A 729 -47.04 -4.50 12.19
C ASP A 729 -45.97 -5.48 12.74
N GLY A 730 -46.29 -6.15 13.86
CA GLY A 730 -45.38 -7.05 14.57
C GLY A 730 -45.67 -8.54 14.36
N THR A 731 -46.46 -8.88 13.34
CA THR A 731 -46.93 -10.22 13.01
C THR A 731 -46.54 -10.63 11.59
N HIS A 732 -46.55 -9.69 10.65
CA HIS A 732 -46.13 -9.86 9.27
C HIS A 732 -44.78 -9.16 9.07
N HIS A 733 -43.74 -9.96 8.80
CA HIS A 733 -42.49 -9.46 8.23
C HIS A 733 -42.59 -9.38 6.71
N GLY A 734 -41.68 -8.66 6.09
CA GLY A 734 -41.50 -8.71 4.65
C GLY A 734 -40.25 -7.94 4.20
N PRO A 735 -39.95 -7.99 2.90
CA PRO A 735 -38.85 -7.25 2.29
C PRO A 735 -38.93 -5.73 2.58
N THR A 736 -37.80 -5.14 2.99
CA THR A 736 -37.68 -3.70 3.25
C THR A 736 -36.38 -3.12 2.70
N LEU A 737 -36.42 -1.84 2.32
CA LEU A 737 -35.25 -1.01 1.99
C LEU A 737 -35.11 0.14 2.99
N TRP A 738 -33.92 0.30 3.54
CA TRP A 738 -33.54 1.36 4.47
C TRP A 738 -32.49 2.27 3.83
N ALA A 739 -32.69 3.59 3.88
CA ALA A 739 -31.78 4.60 3.34
C ALA A 739 -31.40 5.63 4.41
N GLY A 740 -30.11 5.77 4.70
CA GLY A 740 -29.57 6.73 5.66
C GLY A 740 -28.92 7.92 4.97
N THR A 741 -29.21 9.13 5.46
CA THR A 741 -28.74 10.41 4.88
C THR A 741 -27.77 11.17 5.78
N ASN A 742 -27.15 12.21 5.21
CA ASN A 742 -26.19 13.07 5.86
C ASN A 742 -26.83 14.04 6.88
N SER A 743 -28.11 14.40 6.71
CA SER A 743 -28.95 15.13 7.68
C SER A 743 -29.36 14.32 8.93
N GLY A 744 -29.03 13.03 8.98
CA GLY A 744 -29.51 12.13 10.03
C GLY A 744 -30.95 11.66 9.85
N SER A 745 -31.54 11.80 8.66
CA SER A 745 -32.83 11.19 8.32
C SER A 745 -32.63 9.74 7.84
N VAL A 746 -33.49 8.82 8.28
CA VAL A 746 -33.54 7.43 7.81
C VAL A 746 -34.93 7.13 7.24
N TYR A 747 -34.99 6.74 5.98
CA TYR A 747 -36.22 6.30 5.30
C TYR A 747 -36.29 4.77 5.31
N ALA A 748 -37.47 4.21 5.56
CA ALA A 748 -37.72 2.77 5.50
C ALA A 748 -38.95 2.49 4.63
N TYR A 749 -38.75 1.75 3.54
CA TYR A 749 -39.79 1.32 2.61
C TYR A 749 -40.10 -0.15 2.84
N ALA A 750 -41.39 -0.50 2.85
CA ALA A 750 -41.85 -1.88 2.65
C ALA A 750 -41.88 -2.17 1.14
N LEU A 751 -41.36 -3.32 0.74
CA LEU A 751 -41.30 -3.74 -0.66
C LEU A 751 -42.24 -4.93 -0.86
N GLU A 752 -43.09 -4.85 -1.87
CA GLU A 752 -44.01 -5.92 -2.23
C GLU A 752 -43.40 -6.64 -3.44
N VAL A 753 -42.65 -7.71 -3.15
CA VAL A 753 -41.83 -8.45 -4.14
C VAL A 753 -42.59 -9.71 -4.60
N PRO A 754 -42.96 -9.84 -5.89
CA PRO A 754 -43.68 -11.00 -6.39
C PRO A 754 -42.94 -12.31 -6.12
N GLY A 755 -43.66 -13.32 -5.60
CA GLY A 755 -43.11 -14.64 -5.26
C GLY A 755 -42.42 -14.75 -3.90
N VAL A 756 -42.21 -13.65 -3.17
CA VAL A 756 -41.61 -13.64 -1.83
C VAL A 756 -42.68 -13.37 -0.78
N GLY A 757 -42.98 -14.36 0.07
CA GLY A 757 -43.91 -14.23 1.21
C GLY A 757 -45.19 -15.09 1.14
N SER A 758 -45.54 -15.66 -0.02
CA SER A 758 -46.67 -16.59 -0.15
C SER A 758 -46.28 -18.01 0.28
N GLY A 759 -46.51 -18.35 1.54
CA GLY A 759 -46.24 -19.68 2.07
C GLY A 759 -47.08 -20.78 1.39
N ARG A 760 -46.42 -21.68 0.66
CA ARG A 760 -46.88 -23.04 0.23
C ARG A 760 -48.39 -23.20 -0.08
N VAL A 761 -48.97 -22.34 -0.92
CA VAL A 761 -50.22 -22.65 -1.62
C VAL A 761 -50.06 -22.24 -3.09
N CYS A 762 -49.57 -23.16 -3.91
CA CYS A 762 -49.74 -23.07 -5.36
C CYS A 762 -51.20 -23.45 -5.68
N GLU A 763 -52.14 -22.52 -5.49
CA GLU A 763 -53.46 -22.68 -6.10
C GLU A 763 -53.35 -22.48 -7.62
N ARG A 764 -54.00 -23.37 -8.35
CA ARG A 764 -53.72 -23.61 -9.77
C ARG A 764 -54.23 -22.47 -10.65
N GLY A 765 -53.34 -21.94 -11.49
CA GLY A 765 -53.66 -21.59 -12.88
C GLY A 765 -54.39 -20.27 -13.10
N GLY A 766 -53.63 -19.19 -13.23
CA GLY A 766 -54.07 -17.94 -13.86
C GLY A 766 -52.91 -17.34 -14.67
N ALA A 767 -53.14 -17.05 -15.96
CA ALA A 767 -52.10 -16.59 -16.89
C ALA A 767 -51.66 -15.12 -16.69
N SER A 768 -51.66 -14.61 -15.46
CA SER A 768 -51.40 -13.19 -15.14
C SER A 768 -50.21 -12.93 -14.20
N GLU A 769 -49.62 -13.94 -13.57
CA GLU A 769 -48.48 -13.75 -12.64
C GLU A 769 -47.24 -13.12 -13.31
N SER A 770 -47.13 -13.22 -14.63
CA SER A 770 -46.08 -12.54 -15.41
C SER A 770 -46.11 -11.00 -15.29
N SER A 771 -47.26 -10.41 -14.92
CA SER A 771 -47.49 -8.96 -15.00
C SER A 771 -47.29 -8.17 -13.69
N VAL A 772 -47.09 -8.82 -12.54
CA VAL A 772 -46.96 -8.09 -11.26
C VAL A 772 -45.54 -7.53 -11.11
N CYS A 773 -45.42 -6.21 -10.96
CA CYS A 773 -44.16 -5.52 -10.71
C CYS A 773 -43.85 -5.46 -9.20
N VAL A 774 -42.59 -5.19 -8.86
CA VAL A 774 -42.23 -4.84 -7.47
C VAL A 774 -42.77 -3.45 -7.14
N GLU A 775 -43.42 -3.29 -6.00
CA GLU A 775 -43.84 -1.98 -5.48
C GLU A 775 -43.07 -1.61 -4.21
N ALA A 776 -42.87 -0.30 -3.98
CA ALA A 776 -42.16 0.23 -2.81
C ALA A 776 -42.97 1.30 -2.10
N VAL A 777 -43.41 1.03 -0.86
CA VAL A 777 -44.27 1.92 -0.07
C VAL A 777 -43.51 2.43 1.15
N LEU A 778 -43.42 3.76 1.31
CA LEU A 778 -42.77 4.39 2.47
C LEU A 778 -43.51 4.01 3.76
N GLY A 779 -42.85 3.26 4.65
CA GLY A 779 -43.41 2.78 5.91
C GLY A 779 -43.05 3.63 7.12
N LYS A 780 -41.80 4.12 7.20
CA LYS A 780 -41.32 5.01 8.27
C LYS A 780 -40.31 6.04 7.75
N GLU A 781 -40.32 7.22 8.36
CA GLU A 781 -39.25 8.21 8.28
C GLU A 781 -38.80 8.53 9.70
N ILE A 782 -37.49 8.44 9.96
CA ILE A 782 -36.89 8.53 11.29
C ILE A 782 -35.86 9.65 11.28
N GLN A 783 -36.18 10.78 11.90
CA GLN A 783 -35.23 11.88 12.07
C GLN A 783 -34.42 11.71 13.37
N LEU A 784 -33.10 11.59 13.25
CA LEU A 784 -32.21 11.63 14.40
C LEU A 784 -32.14 13.07 14.97
N MET A 785 -32.44 13.24 16.26
CA MET A 785 -32.53 14.56 16.91
C MET A 785 -31.25 15.40 16.85
N HIS A 786 -30.06 14.78 16.74
CA HIS A 786 -28.78 15.48 16.64
C HIS A 786 -28.37 15.81 15.18
N ARG A 787 -29.11 15.31 14.18
CA ARG A 787 -28.87 15.57 12.76
C ARG A 787 -27.44 15.26 12.29
N ALA A 788 -26.82 14.24 12.87
CA ALA A 788 -25.51 13.78 12.43
C ALA A 788 -25.66 12.73 11.31
N PRO A 789 -24.75 12.69 10.33
CA PRO A 789 -24.81 11.76 9.22
C PRO A 789 -24.94 10.31 9.67
N VAL A 790 -25.84 9.58 9.03
CA VAL A 790 -25.98 8.12 9.22
C VAL A 790 -24.82 7.45 8.48
N VAL A 791 -24.05 6.62 9.17
CA VAL A 791 -22.89 5.91 8.63
C VAL A 791 -23.27 4.49 8.23
N SER A 792 -24.11 3.82 9.03
CA SER A 792 -24.56 2.45 8.78
C SER A 792 -25.92 2.19 9.41
N ILE A 793 -26.69 1.28 8.78
CA ILE A 793 -27.96 0.75 9.26
C ILE A 793 -27.84 -0.78 9.20
N SER A 794 -28.30 -1.47 10.24
CA SER A 794 -28.35 -2.93 10.27
C SER A 794 -29.56 -3.39 11.07
N VAL A 795 -30.25 -4.42 10.61
CA VAL A 795 -31.37 -5.03 11.35
C VAL A 795 -30.87 -6.24 12.11
N LEU A 796 -31.35 -6.40 13.35
CA LEU A 796 -31.05 -7.48 14.27
C LEU A 796 -32.31 -8.32 14.51
N ASP A 797 -32.15 -9.64 14.47
CA ASP A 797 -33.18 -10.65 14.72
C ASP A 797 -33.68 -10.64 16.19
N GLY A 798 -34.62 -11.53 16.50
CA GLY A 798 -35.17 -11.72 17.84
C GLY A 798 -34.13 -12.03 18.94
N ARG A 799 -32.99 -12.63 18.56
CA ARG A 799 -31.85 -12.94 19.45
C ARG A 799 -30.83 -11.80 19.53
N GLY A 800 -31.00 -10.74 18.73
CA GLY A 800 -30.07 -9.62 18.64
C GLY A 800 -28.87 -9.85 17.71
N LYS A 801 -28.90 -10.91 16.88
CA LYS A 801 -27.90 -11.16 15.82
C LYS A 801 -28.25 -10.36 14.56
N PRO A 802 -27.29 -9.91 13.74
CA PRO A 802 -27.60 -9.36 12.41
C PRO A 802 -28.43 -10.33 11.56
N LEU A 803 -29.30 -9.79 10.72
CA LEU A 803 -29.90 -10.57 9.64
C LEU A 803 -28.81 -11.08 8.66
N PRO A 804 -28.98 -12.28 8.09
CA PRO A 804 -28.03 -12.87 7.13
C PRO A 804 -28.02 -12.16 5.77
N ASP A 805 -26.93 -12.34 5.02
CA ASP A 805 -26.82 -11.85 3.63
C ASP A 805 -27.78 -12.61 2.69
N PRO A 806 -28.10 -12.07 1.49
CA PRO A 806 -28.94 -12.75 0.50
C PRO A 806 -28.44 -14.17 0.18
N TYR A 807 -29.35 -15.14 0.14
CA TYR A 807 -29.08 -16.58 0.08
C TYR A 807 -28.34 -17.23 1.27
N GLU A 808 -27.74 -16.51 2.21
CA GLU A 808 -26.92 -17.10 3.28
C GLU A 808 -27.75 -18.05 4.18
N ALA A 809 -28.96 -17.65 4.59
CA ALA A 809 -29.91 -18.51 5.31
C ALA A 809 -30.51 -19.67 4.49
N SER A 810 -30.49 -19.56 3.14
CA SER A 810 -30.96 -20.63 2.25
C SER A 810 -29.92 -21.75 2.09
N GLN A 811 -28.64 -21.41 2.24
CA GLN A 811 -27.52 -22.35 2.18
C GLN A 811 -27.22 -22.98 3.54
N ASP A 812 -27.39 -22.23 4.63
CA ASP A 812 -27.29 -22.74 6.00
C ASP A 812 -28.49 -22.30 6.86
N LEU A 813 -29.41 -23.24 7.07
CA LEU A 813 -30.62 -23.05 7.89
C LEU A 813 -30.31 -22.76 9.36
N ALA A 814 -29.10 -23.06 9.87
CA ALA A 814 -28.71 -22.70 11.24
C ALA A 814 -28.52 -21.18 11.42
N ILE A 815 -28.27 -20.45 10.31
CA ILE A 815 -28.12 -18.98 10.27
C ILE A 815 -29.49 -18.29 10.06
N ALA A 816 -30.59 -19.05 9.94
CA ALA A 816 -31.93 -18.48 9.80
C ALA A 816 -32.25 -17.49 10.96
N PRO A 817 -32.83 -16.31 10.66
CA PRO A 817 -33.13 -15.29 11.66
C PRO A 817 -34.26 -15.74 12.59
N ASP A 818 -34.17 -15.36 13.87
CA ASP A 818 -35.28 -15.57 14.81
C ASP A 818 -36.39 -14.55 14.58
N MET A 819 -37.40 -14.96 13.81
CA MET A 819 -38.62 -14.19 13.53
C MET A 819 -39.66 -14.27 14.66
N THR A 820 -39.43 -15.03 15.74
CA THR A 820 -40.43 -15.23 16.81
C THR A 820 -40.47 -14.08 17.80
N ASN A 821 -39.34 -13.40 17.99
CA ASN A 821 -39.22 -12.26 18.90
C ASN A 821 -39.10 -10.94 18.12
N ALA A 822 -39.45 -9.83 18.78
CA ALA A 822 -39.42 -8.51 18.14
C ALA A 822 -38.01 -8.09 17.71
N HIS A 823 -37.82 -7.93 16.40
CA HIS A 823 -36.59 -7.41 15.79
C HIS A 823 -36.22 -6.01 16.28
N SER A 824 -34.98 -5.60 16.00
CA SER A 824 -34.52 -4.24 16.26
C SER A 824 -33.63 -3.69 15.15
N VAL A 825 -33.66 -2.39 14.92
CA VAL A 825 -32.79 -1.71 13.95
C VAL A 825 -31.69 -0.93 14.69
N LEU A 826 -30.45 -1.24 14.36
CA LEU A 826 -29.25 -0.51 14.76
C LEU A 826 -28.97 0.58 13.73
N ILE A 827 -28.97 1.83 14.19
CA ILE A 827 -28.63 3.02 13.39
C ILE A 827 -27.37 3.63 14.00
N ALA A 828 -26.28 3.60 13.23
CA ALA A 828 -25.02 4.21 13.59
C ALA A 828 -24.85 5.53 12.83
N SER A 829 -24.66 6.62 13.57
CA SER A 829 -24.32 7.95 13.03
C SER A 829 -22.90 8.35 13.41
N GLU A 830 -22.38 9.42 12.81
CA GLU A 830 -21.05 9.98 13.18
C GLU A 830 -20.90 10.26 14.68
N GLU A 831 -21.98 10.50 15.42
CA GLU A 831 -21.91 10.96 16.81
C GLU A 831 -22.56 10.01 17.84
N GLN A 832 -23.51 9.18 17.42
CA GLN A 832 -24.32 8.33 18.29
C GLN A 832 -24.65 6.98 17.63
N LEU A 833 -24.59 5.92 18.43
CA LEU A 833 -25.07 4.58 18.12
C LEU A 833 -26.44 4.39 18.80
N LYS A 834 -27.45 3.87 18.09
CA LYS A 834 -28.81 3.69 18.63
C LYS A 834 -29.44 2.40 18.15
N VAL A 835 -30.09 1.65 19.05
CA VAL A 835 -30.97 0.54 18.70
C VAL A 835 -32.41 0.94 18.96
N PHE A 836 -33.29 0.71 17.99
CA PHE A 836 -34.73 0.91 18.10
C PHE A 836 -35.45 -0.44 17.94
N SER A 837 -36.51 -0.71 18.71
CA SER A 837 -37.34 -1.90 18.50
C SER A 837 -38.27 -1.72 17.31
N LEU A 838 -38.46 -2.78 16.52
CA LEU A 838 -39.39 -2.83 15.41
C LEU A 838 -40.71 -3.49 15.83
N PRO A 839 -41.85 -3.19 15.16
CA PRO A 839 -42.05 -2.17 14.10
C PRO A 839 -42.21 -0.74 14.65
N LYS A 840 -42.31 -0.57 15.98
CA LYS A 840 -42.70 0.70 16.63
C LYS A 840 -41.65 1.82 16.54
N VAL A 841 -40.41 1.48 16.20
CA VAL A 841 -39.23 2.37 16.18
C VAL A 841 -39.03 3.09 17.53
N SER A 842 -39.27 2.40 18.65
CA SER A 842 -39.01 2.97 19.98
C SER A 842 -37.57 2.72 20.41
N ALA A 843 -36.87 3.76 20.86
CA ALA A 843 -35.46 3.68 21.24
C ALA A 843 -35.25 2.74 22.45
N LYS A 844 -34.44 1.68 22.27
CA LYS A 844 -34.12 0.64 23.25
C LYS A 844 -32.81 0.94 23.99
N THR A 845 -31.73 1.15 23.23
CA THR A 845 -30.40 1.49 23.75
C THR A 845 -29.76 2.60 22.92
N LYS A 846 -28.87 3.40 23.53
CA LYS A 846 -28.10 4.43 22.83
C LYS A 846 -26.74 4.63 23.50
N PHE A 847 -25.71 4.84 22.69
CA PHE A 847 -24.39 5.28 23.13
C PHE A 847 -24.00 6.56 22.40
N LYS A 848 -23.54 7.58 23.14
CA LYS A 848 -23.17 8.89 22.57
C LYS A 848 -21.66 9.00 22.46
N LEU A 849 -21.06 8.39 21.43
CA LEU A 849 -19.60 8.28 21.28
C LEU A 849 -18.91 9.65 21.42
N THR A 850 -19.34 10.65 20.65
CA THR A 850 -18.71 12.00 20.69
C THR A 850 -18.90 12.74 22.02
N ALA A 851 -19.90 12.39 22.82
CA ALA A 851 -20.10 12.99 24.14
C ALA A 851 -19.27 12.32 25.25
N HIS A 852 -18.81 11.09 25.03
CA HIS A 852 -17.97 10.34 25.97
C HIS A 852 -16.48 10.43 25.62
N GLU A 853 -16.13 10.21 24.35
CA GLU A 853 -14.75 10.03 23.87
C GLU A 853 -14.25 11.22 23.02
N GLY A 854 -15.12 12.17 22.67
CA GLY A 854 -14.79 13.30 21.78
C GLY A 854 -14.60 12.93 20.29
N CYS A 855 -14.47 11.65 19.96
CA CYS A 855 -14.31 11.15 18.60
C CYS A 855 -15.65 10.95 17.86
N ARG A 856 -15.58 10.79 16.53
CA ARG A 856 -16.70 10.55 15.61
C ARG A 856 -16.52 9.24 14.86
N VAL A 857 -17.61 8.53 14.61
CA VAL A 857 -17.65 7.29 13.83
C VAL A 857 -17.34 7.58 12.35
N ARG A 858 -16.47 6.78 11.73
CA ARG A 858 -16.15 6.82 10.31
C ARG A 858 -16.65 5.60 9.54
N LYS A 859 -16.43 4.39 10.09
CA LYS A 859 -16.89 3.13 9.51
C LYS A 859 -17.34 2.19 10.63
N VAL A 860 -18.31 1.34 10.31
CA VAL A 860 -18.94 0.41 11.26
C VAL A 860 -19.08 -0.95 10.59
N ALA A 861 -18.79 -2.02 11.34
CA ALA A 861 -19.03 -3.39 10.93
C ALA A 861 -19.63 -4.21 12.07
N LEU A 862 -20.46 -5.18 11.73
CA LEU A 862 -20.90 -6.24 12.63
C LEU A 862 -20.03 -7.47 12.37
N VAL A 863 -19.30 -7.90 13.39
CA VAL A 863 -18.21 -8.86 13.28
C VAL A 863 -18.44 -9.99 14.29
N VAL A 864 -18.20 -11.23 13.87
CA VAL A 864 -18.27 -12.42 14.73
C VAL A 864 -16.88 -12.68 15.32
N PHE A 865 -16.80 -12.75 16.64
CA PHE A 865 -15.59 -13.15 17.35
C PHE A 865 -15.83 -14.51 18.00
N SER A 866 -14.93 -15.47 17.75
CA SER A 866 -14.99 -16.81 18.34
C SER A 866 -13.95 -16.94 19.46
N SER A 867 -14.28 -17.67 20.53
CA SER A 867 -13.35 -17.88 21.65
C SER A 867 -12.17 -18.78 21.25
N THR A 868 -11.00 -18.45 21.80
CA THR A 868 -9.80 -19.31 21.76
C THR A 868 -9.87 -20.48 22.73
N ALA A 869 -10.65 -20.37 23.82
CA ALA A 869 -10.78 -21.40 24.84
C ALA A 869 -11.99 -22.34 24.64
N GLN A 870 -13.01 -21.89 23.92
CA GLN A 870 -14.23 -22.66 23.61
C GLN A 870 -14.51 -22.61 22.11
N GLU A 871 -14.46 -23.76 21.42
CA GLU A 871 -14.58 -23.79 19.96
C GLU A 871 -15.95 -23.34 19.46
N ASP A 872 -17.02 -23.74 20.15
CA ASP A 872 -18.42 -23.45 19.80
C ASP A 872 -18.91 -22.06 20.26
N TYR A 873 -18.11 -21.31 21.04
CA TYR A 873 -18.53 -20.02 21.57
C TYR A 873 -18.16 -18.86 20.64
N SER A 874 -19.15 -18.05 20.27
CA SER A 874 -18.94 -16.82 19.52
C SER A 874 -19.92 -15.70 19.90
N GLU A 875 -19.44 -14.45 19.83
CA GLU A 875 -20.23 -13.24 20.04
C GLU A 875 -20.22 -12.35 18.78
N HIS A 876 -21.40 -11.89 18.37
CA HIS A 876 -21.48 -10.77 17.44
C HIS A 876 -21.17 -9.46 18.18
N THR A 877 -20.26 -8.66 17.63
CA THR A 877 -19.79 -7.41 18.21
C THR A 877 -19.80 -6.31 17.15
N LEU A 878 -20.14 -5.09 17.56
CA LEU A 878 -20.13 -3.91 16.72
C LEU A 878 -18.75 -3.25 16.80
N VAL A 879 -18.02 -3.25 15.68
CA VAL A 879 -16.72 -2.57 15.54
C VAL A 879 -16.95 -1.19 14.93
N CYS A 880 -16.42 -0.15 15.56
CA CYS A 880 -16.49 1.24 15.09
C CYS A 880 -15.08 1.82 14.92
N LEU A 881 -14.69 2.11 13.67
CA LEU A 881 -13.52 2.95 13.37
C LEU A 881 -13.88 4.41 13.58
N THR A 882 -13.01 5.17 14.24
CA THR A 882 -13.21 6.59 14.51
C THR A 882 -12.42 7.50 13.59
N ASN A 883 -12.70 8.80 13.62
CA ASN A 883 -11.91 9.82 12.94
C ASN A 883 -10.52 10.06 13.55
N MET A 884 -10.22 9.44 14.70
CA MET A 884 -8.90 9.49 15.35
C MET A 884 -8.01 8.31 14.92
N GLY A 885 -8.59 7.30 14.26
CA GLY A 885 -7.92 6.05 13.86
C GLY A 885 -8.09 4.90 14.86
N ASP A 886 -8.71 5.18 16.01
CA ASP A 886 -9.01 4.22 17.06
C ASP A 886 -10.22 3.33 16.68
N MET A 887 -10.20 2.09 17.16
CA MET A 887 -11.26 1.09 16.98
C MET A 887 -11.94 0.80 18.32
N HIS A 888 -13.25 1.07 18.41
CA HIS A 888 -14.06 0.77 19.59
C HIS A 888 -14.99 -0.41 19.32
N LEU A 889 -15.00 -1.39 20.23
CA LEU A 889 -15.85 -2.58 20.15
C LEU A 889 -17.00 -2.46 21.16
N PHE A 890 -18.24 -2.73 20.72
CA PHE A 890 -19.44 -2.70 21.55
C PHE A 890 -20.24 -3.99 21.44
N ASN A 891 -20.79 -4.48 22.56
CA ASN A 891 -21.73 -5.59 22.49
C ASN A 891 -23.06 -5.17 21.84
N ILE A 892 -23.72 -6.10 21.16
CA ILE A 892 -25.06 -5.91 20.61
C ILE A 892 -26.07 -6.81 21.33
N PRO A 893 -27.36 -6.41 21.43
CA PRO A 893 -27.92 -5.09 21.15
C PRO A 893 -27.66 -4.06 22.28
N GLY A 894 -26.81 -4.40 23.26
CA GLY A 894 -26.61 -3.61 24.49
C GLY A 894 -25.90 -2.26 24.30
N LEU A 895 -25.07 -2.11 23.27
CA LEU A 895 -24.20 -0.96 23.02
C LEU A 895 -23.28 -0.58 24.20
N ARG A 896 -22.82 -1.58 24.96
CA ARG A 896 -21.83 -1.39 26.03
C ARG A 896 -20.41 -1.55 25.46
N PRO A 897 -19.49 -0.57 25.65
CA PRO A 897 -18.09 -0.72 25.27
C PRO A 897 -17.49 -2.01 25.84
N GLN A 898 -16.67 -2.70 25.06
CA GLN A 898 -15.93 -3.90 25.46
C GLN A 898 -14.43 -3.60 25.60
N VAL A 899 -13.83 -3.12 24.49
CA VAL A 899 -12.40 -2.77 24.35
C VAL A 899 -12.24 -1.61 23.37
N ARG A 900 -11.08 -0.93 23.43
CA ARG A 900 -10.61 0.11 22.51
C ARG A 900 -9.17 -0.23 22.12
N TYR A 901 -8.83 -0.06 20.84
CA TYR A 901 -7.47 -0.20 20.33
C TYR A 901 -7.12 0.97 19.43
N ASP A 902 -5.91 1.49 19.56
CA ASP A 902 -5.39 2.54 18.69
C ASP A 902 -4.69 1.86 17.49
N CYS A 903 -5.15 2.12 16.27
CA CYS A 903 -4.74 1.35 15.08
C CYS A 903 -4.10 2.22 14.00
N ILE A 904 -4.80 3.27 13.57
CA ILE A 904 -4.38 4.19 12.51
C ILE A 904 -4.01 5.53 13.15
N ARG A 905 -3.05 6.28 12.58
CA ARG A 905 -2.73 7.64 13.05
C ARG A 905 -3.86 8.61 12.68
N LYS A 906 -4.22 9.53 13.58
CA LYS A 906 -5.28 10.53 13.33
C LYS A 906 -4.98 11.46 12.14
N GLU A 907 -3.71 11.66 11.82
CA GLU A 907 -3.23 12.41 10.65
C GLU A 907 -3.41 11.63 9.34
N ASP A 908 -3.44 10.29 9.40
CA ASP A 908 -3.63 9.43 8.24
C ASP A 908 -5.12 9.26 7.91
N ILE A 909 -5.67 10.34 7.36
CA ILE A 909 -7.04 10.38 6.87
C ILE A 909 -7.25 9.32 5.76
N SER A 910 -6.20 8.86 5.07
CA SER A 910 -6.28 7.94 3.92
C SER A 910 -6.34 6.48 4.34
N GLY A 911 -5.56 6.08 5.33
CA GLY A 911 -5.76 4.82 6.05
C GLY A 911 -7.17 4.75 6.66
N ILE A 912 -7.61 5.80 7.37
CA ILE A 912 -8.95 5.84 7.97
C ILE A 912 -10.07 5.70 6.93
N ALA A 913 -9.91 6.27 5.73
CA ALA A 913 -10.93 6.21 4.67
C ALA A 913 -10.93 4.88 3.89
N SER A 914 -9.76 4.27 3.69
CA SER A 914 -9.59 3.01 2.94
C SER A 914 -9.86 1.76 3.78
N CYS A 915 -9.86 1.89 5.11
CA CYS A 915 -10.06 0.79 6.06
C CYS A 915 -11.31 -0.04 5.74
N VAL A 916 -11.18 -1.36 5.69
CA VAL A 916 -12.25 -2.34 5.47
C VAL A 916 -12.16 -3.47 6.49
N PHE A 917 -13.31 -3.87 7.03
CA PHE A 917 -13.42 -4.95 8.01
C PHE A 917 -13.91 -6.24 7.33
N THR A 918 -13.41 -7.38 7.80
CA THR A 918 -13.94 -8.72 7.46
C THR A 918 -15.09 -9.11 8.39
N LYS A 919 -15.81 -10.19 8.09
CA LYS A 919 -16.86 -10.71 9.00
C LYS A 919 -16.30 -11.35 10.29
N ASN A 920 -15.00 -11.67 10.33
CA ASN A 920 -14.42 -12.63 11.30
C ASN A 920 -13.36 -12.03 12.26
N GLY A 921 -13.15 -10.71 12.25
CA GLY A 921 -12.20 -10.03 13.15
C GLY A 921 -11.09 -9.25 12.43
N PRO A 922 -10.45 -9.81 11.38
CA PRO A 922 -9.47 -9.08 10.58
C PRO A 922 -10.02 -7.85 9.85
N GLY A 923 -9.10 -6.99 9.41
CA GLY A 923 -9.37 -5.92 8.47
C GLY A 923 -8.09 -5.43 7.79
N PHE A 924 -8.25 -4.52 6.84
CA PHE A 924 -7.17 -3.98 6.01
C PHE A 924 -7.32 -2.47 5.90
N TYR A 925 -6.22 -1.71 5.89
CA TYR A 925 -6.23 -0.29 5.51
C TYR A 925 -4.95 0.09 4.77
N LEU A 926 -5.02 1.10 3.90
CA LEU A 926 -3.85 1.55 3.13
C LEU A 926 -2.89 2.34 4.04
N ILE A 927 -1.67 1.84 4.20
CA ILE A 927 -0.56 2.56 4.87
C ILE A 927 0.20 3.47 3.89
N SER A 928 0.11 3.16 2.60
CA SER A 928 0.63 3.92 1.48
C SER A 928 -0.35 3.79 0.30
N PRO A 929 -0.21 4.53 -0.81
CA PRO A 929 -1.07 4.34 -1.98
C PRO A 929 -1.02 2.91 -2.53
N SER A 930 0.12 2.24 -2.36
CA SER A 930 0.49 0.97 -2.98
C SER A 930 0.38 -0.25 -2.06
N GLU A 931 0.11 -0.06 -0.75
CA GLU A 931 0.16 -1.13 0.27
C GLU A 931 -0.98 -1.04 1.30
N TYR A 932 -1.62 -2.19 1.54
CA TYR A 932 -2.47 -2.44 2.69
C TYR A 932 -1.66 -2.99 3.88
N GLU A 933 -1.95 -2.56 5.10
CA GLU A 933 -1.63 -3.33 6.30
C GLU A 933 -2.86 -4.12 6.75
N ARG A 934 -2.69 -5.42 6.97
CA ARG A 934 -3.67 -6.32 7.57
C ARG A 934 -3.52 -6.28 9.09
N PHE A 935 -4.63 -6.04 9.79
CA PHE A 935 -4.73 -6.15 11.24
C PHE A 935 -5.76 -7.23 11.61
N SER A 936 -5.66 -7.75 12.83
CA SER A 936 -6.72 -8.52 13.48
C SER A 936 -7.19 -7.86 14.77
N LEU A 937 -8.49 -8.00 15.03
CA LEU A 937 -9.14 -7.70 16.30
C LEU A 937 -9.52 -9.00 17.05
N SER A 938 -9.32 -10.17 16.46
CA SER A 938 -9.69 -11.47 17.02
C SER A 938 -8.49 -12.18 17.64
N ALA A 939 -8.66 -12.70 18.85
CA ALA A 939 -7.67 -13.58 19.49
C ALA A 939 -7.49 -14.94 18.78
N LYS A 940 -8.41 -15.33 17.89
CA LYS A 940 -8.42 -16.64 17.21
C LYS A 940 -7.99 -16.60 15.74
N VAL A 941 -8.25 -15.48 15.05
CA VAL A 941 -8.00 -15.33 13.61
C VAL A 941 -6.82 -14.38 13.40
N VAL A 942 -5.63 -14.94 13.21
CA VAL A 942 -4.39 -14.21 12.95
C VAL A 942 -3.72 -14.82 11.71
N THR A 943 -3.24 -13.96 10.80
CA THR A 943 -2.58 -14.37 9.55
C THR A 943 -1.17 -13.78 9.52
N GLU A 944 -0.16 -14.60 9.84
CA GLU A 944 1.24 -14.16 9.96
C GLU A 944 2.17 -15.00 9.08
N PRO A 945 3.32 -14.45 8.63
CA PRO A 945 4.31 -15.20 7.85
C PRO A 945 5.01 -16.26 8.72
N LEU A 946 4.62 -17.52 8.55
CA LEU A 946 5.29 -18.67 9.14
C LEU A 946 6.13 -19.37 8.07
N PHE A 947 7.45 -19.35 8.21
CA PHE A 947 8.37 -19.91 7.22
C PHE A 947 9.62 -20.54 7.84
N SER A 948 10.38 -21.25 7.01
CA SER A 948 11.72 -21.75 7.33
C SER A 948 12.68 -21.50 6.17
N VAL A 949 13.93 -21.17 6.49
CA VAL A 949 15.04 -21.02 5.53
C VAL A 949 16.19 -21.86 6.05
N GLN A 950 16.82 -22.65 5.18
CA GLN A 950 18.02 -23.41 5.53
C GLN A 950 19.26 -22.53 5.34
N LEU A 951 20.24 -22.68 6.23
CA LEU A 951 21.47 -21.88 6.27
C LEU A 951 22.69 -22.77 6.03
N ASP A 952 23.68 -22.28 5.27
CA ASP A 952 24.95 -22.99 5.06
C ASP A 952 25.82 -23.00 6.33
N ARG A 953 25.64 -22.01 7.21
CA ARG A 953 26.33 -21.89 8.51
C ARG A 953 25.33 -21.53 9.61
N PRO A 954 25.32 -22.21 10.77
CA PRO A 954 24.56 -21.77 11.93
C PRO A 954 25.00 -20.38 12.38
N LEU A 955 24.06 -19.61 12.94
CA LEU A 955 24.40 -18.46 13.78
C LEU A 955 25.03 -19.03 15.06
N ASP A 956 26.28 -18.68 15.36
CA ASP A 956 26.89 -19.03 16.65
C ASP A 956 26.11 -18.31 17.77
N ASP A 957 25.52 -19.09 18.67
CA ASP A 957 24.67 -18.65 19.80
C ASP A 957 25.48 -17.92 20.91
N GLY A 958 26.68 -17.43 20.56
CA GLY A 958 27.68 -16.85 21.44
C GLY A 958 27.62 -15.33 21.61
N MET A 959 26.68 -14.62 20.96
CA MET A 959 26.52 -13.17 21.11
C MET A 959 25.82 -12.78 22.44
N THR A 960 26.38 -13.23 23.56
CA THR A 960 26.15 -12.59 24.86
C THR A 960 27.27 -11.58 25.13
N THR A 961 27.03 -10.33 24.74
CA THR A 961 27.89 -9.20 25.14
C THR A 961 27.83 -9.03 26.65
N GLN A 962 28.81 -9.60 27.37
CA GLN A 962 29.06 -9.21 28.75
C GLN A 962 29.43 -7.73 28.79
N PRO A 963 28.77 -6.88 29.59
CA PRO A 963 29.20 -5.49 29.75
C PRO A 963 30.54 -5.47 30.49
N GLN A 964 31.62 -5.19 29.78
CA GLN A 964 32.91 -4.90 30.40
C GLN A 964 32.81 -3.58 31.17
N ALA A 965 32.63 -3.68 32.48
CA ALA A 965 32.76 -2.55 33.38
C ALA A 965 34.24 -2.12 33.45
N ASN A 966 34.57 -0.97 32.86
CA ASN A 966 35.85 -0.31 33.09
C ASN A 966 35.96 0.09 34.57
N GLY A 967 36.74 -0.68 35.33
CA GLY A 967 37.07 -0.35 36.71
C GLY A 967 38.27 0.59 36.82
N THR A 968 38.20 1.56 37.74
CA THR A 968 39.37 2.30 38.21
C THR A 968 39.52 2.17 39.72
N HIS A 969 40.58 1.47 40.13
CA HIS A 969 41.19 1.44 41.47
C HIS A 969 40.33 0.80 42.60
N LYS A 970 40.90 0.07 43.57
CA LYS A 970 42.30 -0.01 44.05
C LYS A 970 42.50 -1.31 44.87
N ASN A 971 43.69 -1.92 44.79
CA ASN A 971 44.41 -2.74 45.82
C ASN A 971 43.65 -3.88 46.57
N GLN A 972 44.25 -5.03 46.93
CA GLN A 972 45.62 -5.56 46.84
C GLN A 972 45.59 -7.07 47.16
N MET A 973 46.61 -7.82 46.70
CA MET A 973 47.04 -9.15 47.24
C MET A 973 46.04 -10.33 47.10
N SER A 974 46.46 -11.58 46.87
CA SER A 974 47.78 -12.14 46.49
C SER A 974 47.65 -13.63 46.12
N GLN A 975 48.37 -14.08 45.08
CA GLN A 975 48.81 -15.48 44.82
C GLN A 975 47.69 -16.53 44.56
N ALA A 976 47.62 -17.21 43.41
CA ALA A 976 48.53 -18.24 42.87
C ALA A 976 48.48 -19.53 43.73
N GLU A 977 48.21 -20.76 43.26
CA GLU A 977 48.04 -21.45 41.95
C GLU A 977 46.89 -22.48 42.11
N GLY A 978 46.30 -23.20 41.14
CA GLY A 978 46.56 -23.45 39.72
C GLY A 978 45.96 -24.82 39.31
N ARG A 979 45.79 -25.06 38.00
CA ARG A 979 45.52 -26.34 37.30
C ARG A 979 44.20 -27.13 37.48
N ASN A 980 43.47 -27.20 36.37
CA ASN A 980 43.07 -28.38 35.59
C ASN A 980 42.54 -29.65 36.30
N SER A 981 41.28 -30.00 36.03
CA SER A 981 40.83 -31.11 35.13
C SER A 981 39.30 -31.26 35.26
N LEU A 982 38.51 -31.04 34.20
CA LEU A 982 38.20 -31.93 33.07
C LEU A 982 37.42 -33.21 33.42
N SER A 983 36.20 -33.29 32.86
CA SER A 983 35.46 -34.52 32.50
C SER A 983 34.93 -35.39 33.66
N PHE A 984 33.90 -36.23 33.54
CA PHE A 984 33.15 -36.77 32.37
C PHE A 984 31.62 -36.76 32.65
N THR A 985 30.84 -36.80 31.56
CA THR A 985 29.50 -37.42 31.33
C THR A 985 28.83 -38.28 32.45
N LEU A 986 27.50 -38.53 32.50
CA LEU A 986 26.61 -39.06 31.45
C LEU A 986 25.12 -38.94 31.88
N THR A 987 24.22 -38.88 30.89
CA THR A 987 22.78 -39.24 30.85
C THR A 987 22.02 -39.72 32.11
N GLY A 988 20.76 -39.28 32.23
CA GLY A 988 19.73 -40.00 32.99
C GLY A 988 18.33 -39.36 32.92
N GLN A 989 17.40 -39.97 32.17
CA GLN A 989 15.96 -39.64 32.20
C GLN A 989 15.26 -40.38 33.35
N THR A 990 14.36 -39.73 34.08
CA THR A 990 13.07 -40.35 34.50
C THR A 990 12.03 -39.32 34.94
N GLU A 991 10.77 -39.76 34.97
CA GLU A 991 9.55 -38.96 35.14
C GLU A 991 9.05 -38.87 36.60
N ALA A 992 7.97 -38.08 36.76
CA ALA A 992 6.91 -38.18 37.78
C ALA A 992 7.03 -37.40 39.11
N SER A 993 5.89 -36.77 39.43
CA SER A 993 5.50 -35.97 40.61
C SER A 993 4.91 -36.87 41.73
N PRO A 994 4.23 -36.40 42.82
CA PRO A 994 3.87 -35.04 43.27
C PRO A 994 3.99 -34.78 44.82
N SER A 995 3.29 -33.75 45.33
CA SER A 995 3.01 -33.39 46.76
C SER A 995 4.10 -32.61 47.52
N SER A 996 3.81 -31.69 48.48
CA SER A 996 2.59 -30.93 48.83
C SER A 996 2.94 -29.77 49.81
N LEU A 997 2.00 -28.83 50.04
CA LEU A 997 2.01 -27.75 51.08
C LEU A 997 3.06 -26.62 50.86
N SER A 998 2.85 -25.35 51.22
CA SER A 998 1.66 -24.57 51.61
C SER A 998 1.98 -23.06 51.50
N SER A 999 0.97 -22.21 51.22
CA SER A 999 1.09 -20.76 51.00
C SER A 999 1.48 -19.91 52.22
N PRO A 1000 2.01 -18.69 52.00
CA PRO A 1000 1.27 -17.51 52.47
C PRO A 1000 0.97 -16.47 51.34
N THR A 1001 0.43 -15.32 51.76
CA THR A 1001 -0.43 -14.40 50.98
C THR A 1001 0.26 -13.24 50.24
N LEU A 1002 -0.49 -12.69 49.27
CA LEU A 1002 -0.37 -11.40 48.56
C LEU A 1002 0.74 -10.43 48.96
N ASP A 1003 1.42 -9.88 47.95
CA ASP A 1003 1.41 -8.43 47.70
C ASP A 1003 1.59 -8.10 46.20
N THR A 1004 1.21 -6.88 45.83
CA THR A 1004 1.13 -6.36 44.43
C THR A 1004 2.48 -6.07 43.77
N PRO A 1005 2.65 -6.26 42.45
CA PRO A 1005 3.69 -5.60 41.68
C PRO A 1005 3.25 -4.18 41.28
N LEU A 1006 3.97 -3.17 41.78
CA LEU A 1006 3.80 -1.77 41.45
C LEU A 1006 4.44 -1.41 40.09
N ASP A 1007 3.75 -0.53 39.38
CA ASP A 1007 4.20 0.49 38.42
C ASP A 1007 5.56 0.34 37.71
N SER A 1008 5.49 0.23 36.37
CA SER A 1008 6.61 0.47 35.47
C SER A 1008 7.00 1.98 35.45
N PRO A 1009 8.27 2.34 35.70
CA PRO A 1009 8.69 3.74 35.73
C PRO A 1009 9.21 4.19 34.36
N LEU A 1010 8.36 4.84 33.55
CA LEU A 1010 8.82 5.69 32.43
C LEU A 1010 8.01 7.00 32.39
N SER A 1011 8.26 7.83 33.40
CA SER A 1011 8.06 9.28 33.32
C SER A 1011 9.40 9.96 33.60
N CYS A 1012 9.96 10.61 32.59
CA CYS A 1012 10.94 11.67 32.79
C CYS A 1012 10.43 12.90 32.04
N ALA A 1013 10.18 13.96 32.82
CA ALA A 1013 9.67 15.23 32.34
C ALA A 1013 10.80 16.14 31.84
N ASP A 1014 10.38 17.16 31.10
CA ASP A 1014 10.92 18.52 31.07
C ASP A 1014 12.38 18.75 31.51
N LEU A 1015 13.21 19.10 30.51
CA LEU A 1015 14.26 20.10 30.71
C LEU A 1015 13.99 21.28 29.78
N THR A 1016 13.37 22.32 30.35
CA THR A 1016 13.32 23.66 29.75
C THR A 1016 14.70 24.32 29.83
N LEU A 1017 15.23 24.75 28.69
CA LEU A 1017 16.31 25.74 28.65
C LEU A 1017 16.06 26.70 27.50
N ASP A 1018 15.80 27.96 27.85
CA ASP A 1018 15.50 29.02 26.91
C ASP A 1018 16.69 29.32 25.99
N SER A 1019 16.42 29.34 24.68
CA SER A 1019 17.18 30.12 23.72
C SER A 1019 16.22 30.79 22.74
N THR A 1020 15.61 31.88 23.20
CA THR A 1020 14.87 32.81 22.35
C THR A 1020 15.83 33.60 21.47
N GLY A 1021 16.23 33.01 20.34
CA GLY A 1021 16.77 33.73 19.20
C GLY A 1021 15.65 34.13 18.25
N GLU A 1022 15.28 35.42 18.23
CA GLU A 1022 14.34 35.95 17.24
C GLU A 1022 15.00 35.96 15.85
N LEU A 1023 14.72 34.94 15.03
CA LEU A 1023 14.94 35.04 13.59
C LEU A 1023 13.88 35.96 12.98
N THR A 1024 14.30 37.20 12.73
CA THR A 1024 13.44 38.22 12.12
C THR A 1024 13.18 37.90 10.64
N VAL A 1025 12.12 38.49 10.09
CA VAL A 1025 11.67 38.26 8.70
C VAL A 1025 12.59 38.91 7.64
N GLU A 1026 13.76 39.44 8.06
CA GLU A 1026 14.72 40.11 7.17
C GLU A 1026 15.94 39.23 6.83
N ASP A 1027 16.23 38.16 7.59
CA ASP A 1027 17.41 37.28 7.38
C ASP A 1027 17.17 36.07 6.44
N VAL A 1028 15.98 35.94 5.83
CA VAL A 1028 15.67 34.87 4.86
C VAL A 1028 15.38 35.46 3.47
N ARG A 1029 16.30 36.31 2.97
CA ARG A 1029 16.16 36.96 1.66
C ARG A 1029 17.14 36.48 0.57
N ASP A 1030 18.21 35.78 0.94
CA ASP A 1030 19.34 35.54 0.03
C ASP A 1030 19.48 34.09 -0.50
N PHE A 1031 18.55 33.17 -0.20
CA PHE A 1031 18.73 31.74 -0.51
C PHE A 1031 17.58 31.00 -1.23
N LEU A 1032 16.69 31.70 -1.94
CA LEU A 1032 15.81 31.07 -2.95
C LEU A 1032 15.68 31.95 -4.20
N THR A 1033 16.46 31.64 -5.22
CA THR A 1033 16.31 32.19 -6.58
C THR A 1033 14.97 31.77 -7.17
N THR A 1034 14.08 32.73 -7.43
CA THR A 1034 12.74 32.44 -7.94
C THR A 1034 12.74 32.18 -9.44
N VAL A 1035 12.11 31.07 -9.84
CA VAL A 1035 11.99 30.58 -11.23
C VAL A 1035 11.33 31.60 -12.18
N ASP A 1036 10.61 32.59 -11.65
CA ASP A 1036 9.95 33.66 -12.41
C ASP A 1036 10.91 34.69 -13.06
N GLU A 1037 12.20 34.74 -12.68
CA GLU A 1037 13.20 35.58 -13.38
C GLU A 1037 13.75 34.91 -14.65
N ALA A 1038 13.71 33.59 -14.76
CA ALA A 1038 14.15 32.88 -15.96
C ALA A 1038 13.18 33.09 -17.14
N GLU A 1039 11.86 33.00 -16.89
CA GLU A 1039 10.85 33.18 -17.95
C GLU A 1039 10.75 34.63 -18.48
N ASN A 1040 11.02 35.64 -17.64
CA ASN A 1040 11.02 37.03 -18.09
C ASN A 1040 12.26 37.37 -18.94
N ASN A 1041 13.42 36.83 -18.62
CA ASN A 1041 14.62 36.98 -19.45
C ASN A 1041 14.48 36.27 -20.82
N LEU A 1042 13.80 35.11 -20.86
CA LEU A 1042 13.48 34.40 -22.11
C LEU A 1042 12.47 35.13 -23.02
N LYS A 1043 11.62 36.01 -22.47
CA LYS A 1043 10.72 36.85 -23.28
C LYS A 1043 11.42 38.06 -23.88
N ASN A 1044 12.27 38.74 -23.12
CA ASN A 1044 13.00 39.91 -23.60
C ASN A 1044 14.00 39.57 -24.73
N ILE A 1045 14.58 38.36 -24.73
CA ILE A 1045 15.48 37.90 -25.82
C ILE A 1045 14.74 37.72 -27.16
N LYS A 1046 13.44 37.40 -27.16
CA LYS A 1046 12.65 37.20 -28.39
C LYS A 1046 12.16 38.49 -29.07
N GLU A 1047 12.31 39.66 -28.44
CA GLU A 1047 11.96 40.94 -29.07
C GLU A 1047 13.16 41.72 -29.63
N GLU A 1048 14.41 41.29 -29.39
CA GLU A 1048 15.63 41.95 -29.93
C GLU A 1048 16.22 41.34 -31.22
N GLU A 1049 15.84 40.13 -31.64
CA GLU A 1049 16.29 39.54 -32.93
C GLU A 1049 15.61 40.15 -34.19
N GLY A 1050 15.23 41.43 -34.12
CA GLY A 1050 14.44 42.15 -35.12
C GLY A 1050 15.17 43.30 -35.83
N ARG A 1051 16.50 43.44 -35.73
CA ARG A 1051 17.24 44.54 -36.41
C ARG A 1051 18.60 44.13 -36.99
N SER A 1052 18.73 44.29 -38.31
CA SER A 1052 19.97 44.16 -39.07
C SER A 1052 20.71 45.51 -39.23
N THR A 1053 22.01 45.55 -38.90
CA THR A 1053 23.11 46.45 -39.38
C THR A 1053 24.23 46.42 -38.32
N GLY A 1054 25.53 46.44 -38.60
CA GLY A 1054 26.28 46.50 -39.85
C GLY A 1054 27.80 46.45 -39.54
N ILE A 1055 28.63 46.22 -40.56
CA ILE A 1055 30.10 46.06 -40.45
C ILE A 1055 30.80 47.40 -40.13
N LEU A 1056 31.86 47.41 -39.30
CA LEU A 1056 33.11 48.19 -39.56
C LEU A 1056 34.27 47.94 -38.55
N ILE A 1057 35.32 47.32 -39.09
CA ILE A 1057 36.78 47.48 -38.88
C ILE A 1057 37.25 48.52 -37.83
N ASN A 1058 38.01 48.05 -36.82
CA ASN A 1058 39.46 48.37 -36.64
C ASN A 1058 40.10 47.42 -35.60
#